data_AF-A0A811RSC8-F1
#
_entry.id   AF-A0A811RSC8-F1
#
_cell.length_a   1.000
_cell.length_b   1.000
_cell.length_c   1.000
_cell.angle_alpha   90.00
_cell.angle_beta   90.00
_cell.angle_gamma   90.00
#
_symmetry.space_group_name_H-M   'P 1'
#
loop_
_entity.id
_entity.type
_entity.pdbx_description
1 polymer ?
#
loop_
_entity_poly.entity_id
_entity_poly.type
_entity_poly.pdbx_seq_one_letter_code
_entity_poly.pdbx_strand_id
1 'polypeptide(L)'
;MGYHHLLVSPPVVQPPRPALLPPPRGRRGGSGAVRVATAVFASSSSAARSPVADDATRKRAVLLVGVSVLPLLRLRDAAAAAARAQRSSVDLVTDRTDIQKADVTQPDEQGQPARNPLAGFLNAIAVITSGVFAGLLGTSQQEKKALQSTISSMETKLVENEAAMSMLRENSEKEARKFQEEEALLQDQLASSRRTVASLTEEVQREKELVEQLNLEIDQLKNSIAEAEEDKHLSEGKLKENIEVLDILHGKVNLLSHEVNGKEEHIRELSSSLSAKEKDYENLNVIYNQAKENLEQANSQIKQLEKDVHTAKDDLKSKASLINSLNEKVQILYTEKGEVEEKVSALLSQYTYLKTASEERASHDSELLFQKDDKLNQLEEKLSAALSDSSKDRTRIAELNNELGTTRTILDNEVVARKSLSDLVQSTEEALRDSRNEVFKLSEELDEVKRSNQDLMTRISKLTDEASEVRQALANKIEQAESVSASLSDELASVREVLKKSQGELEVTSKQLLSVSESHSDLKKELLDAYKKLESTQNELVKERKINATLNRELEAFVKQSVIESKARRGLQVDLDEATRSLSEVTKSTLSLSKQLETTNSKISAIKEEKEMLSKSLDEQKKSTVEAQENMEDAQNTIKRLGAERENFEVRSKKLEEELATAKGEILRLRRQISTGGSPNTQVLSETGATPINNQPLKEQPKNDHRVQNINSADAVAPRSPKRVYRGKRRPAA
;
A
#
# COMPACT_ATOMS: atom_id res chain seq x y z
N MET A 1 16.21 51.75 -85.11
CA MET A 1 17.60 51.65 -85.59
C MET A 1 18.17 50.31 -85.18
N GLY A 2 18.77 49.56 -86.10
CA GLY A 2 19.46 48.31 -85.81
C GLY A 2 20.62 48.12 -86.78
N TYR A 3 21.66 47.42 -86.34
CA TYR A 3 22.79 46.97 -87.17
C TYR A 3 23.24 45.58 -86.72
N HIS A 4 23.91 44.86 -87.63
CA HIS A 4 24.11 43.41 -87.60
C HIS A 4 25.60 43.04 -87.70
N HIS A 5 26.01 41.97 -86.99
CA HIS A 5 27.11 41.03 -87.33
C HIS A 5 28.56 41.63 -87.46
N LEU A 6 29.70 40.92 -87.48
CA LEU A 6 30.14 39.50 -87.37
C LEU A 6 31.34 39.45 -86.35
N LEU A 7 31.52 38.46 -85.45
CA LEU A 7 31.97 37.05 -85.58
C LEU A 7 33.51 36.87 -85.73
N VAL A 8 34.15 36.23 -84.72
CA VAL A 8 35.32 35.29 -84.80
C VAL A 8 35.65 34.71 -83.40
N SER A 9 36.19 33.49 -83.36
CA SER A 9 36.66 32.67 -82.20
C SER A 9 37.75 31.71 -82.75
N PRO A 10 38.37 30.74 -82.03
CA PRO A 10 38.23 30.19 -80.65
C PRO A 10 39.63 30.14 -79.94
N PRO A 11 40.07 29.17 -79.08
CA PRO A 11 39.39 28.04 -78.40
C PRO A 11 39.70 27.74 -76.90
N VAL A 12 38.69 27.14 -76.21
CA VAL A 12 38.73 25.92 -75.33
C VAL A 12 39.70 25.93 -74.11
N VAL A 13 39.28 25.66 -72.86
CA VAL A 13 38.74 24.40 -72.26
C VAL A 13 37.55 24.64 -71.30
N GLN A 14 36.78 23.58 -70.97
CA GLN A 14 35.56 23.55 -70.12
C GLN A 14 35.60 22.44 -69.04
N PRO A 15 34.64 22.36 -68.08
CA PRO A 15 33.69 23.37 -67.58
C PRO A 15 34.02 23.72 -66.11
N PRO A 16 33.43 23.20 -64.98
CA PRO A 16 32.16 22.51 -64.66
C PRO A 16 31.12 23.44 -63.96
N ARG A 17 30.14 22.88 -63.23
CA ARG A 17 29.03 23.54 -62.47
C ARG A 17 28.60 22.65 -61.29
N PRO A 18 27.72 23.04 -60.32
CA PRO A 18 26.84 24.23 -60.17
C PRO A 18 27.18 25.04 -58.86
N ALA A 19 26.34 25.80 -58.12
CA ALA A 19 24.88 26.03 -58.10
C ALA A 19 24.41 27.35 -57.44
N LEU A 20 23.14 27.68 -57.70
CA LEU A 20 22.10 28.45 -56.97
C LEU A 20 22.42 29.42 -55.80
N LEU A 21 21.78 30.60 -55.90
CA LEU A 21 21.40 31.58 -54.85
C LEU A 21 19.88 31.39 -54.50
N PRO A 22 19.22 32.08 -53.51
CA PRO A 22 19.51 33.41 -52.93
C PRO A 22 19.34 33.50 -51.37
N PRO A 23 18.76 34.53 -50.69
CA PRO A 23 19.44 35.26 -49.58
C PRO A 23 18.55 35.35 -48.28
N PRO A 24 18.59 36.35 -47.35
CA PRO A 24 19.47 37.52 -47.17
C PRO A 24 19.89 37.92 -45.71
N ARG A 25 20.79 38.93 -45.62
CA ARG A 25 20.94 39.97 -44.56
C ARG A 25 21.24 39.58 -43.09
N GLY A 26 22.35 40.12 -42.54
CA GLY A 26 22.59 40.22 -41.08
C GLY A 26 23.85 41.03 -40.72
N ARG A 27 23.68 42.22 -40.10
CA ARG A 27 24.75 43.12 -39.61
C ARG A 27 25.55 42.47 -38.45
N ARG A 28 26.87 42.68 -38.33
CA ARG A 28 27.55 43.82 -37.63
C ARG A 28 26.89 44.10 -36.26
N GLY A 29 27.51 43.89 -35.10
CA GLY A 29 28.94 43.80 -34.74
C GLY A 29 29.24 44.89 -33.70
N GLY A 30 29.81 44.53 -32.54
CA GLY A 30 30.02 45.45 -31.42
C GLY A 30 31.17 45.03 -30.51
N SER A 31 31.91 46.00 -29.98
CA SER A 31 33.09 45.84 -29.12
C SER A 31 33.21 47.04 -28.16
N GLY A 32 33.94 46.86 -27.05
CA GLY A 32 34.01 47.76 -25.88
C GLY A 32 33.49 47.02 -24.63
N ALA A 33 34.25 46.71 -23.59
CA ALA A 33 35.30 47.46 -22.86
C ALA A 33 34.73 48.73 -22.19
N VAL A 34 35.00 49.01 -20.91
CA VAL A 34 36.27 49.62 -20.46
C VAL A 34 36.41 49.61 -18.91
N ARG A 35 37.58 49.16 -18.38
CA ARG A 35 38.26 49.58 -17.10
C ARG A 35 37.55 49.32 -15.72
N VAL A 36 38.20 49.29 -14.52
CA VAL A 36 39.61 49.20 -14.06
C VAL A 36 39.68 48.76 -12.57
N ALA A 37 40.73 48.01 -12.17
CA ALA A 37 41.47 47.85 -10.87
C ALA A 37 40.75 47.96 -9.48
N THR A 38 41.30 47.49 -8.34
CA THR A 38 42.72 47.22 -7.94
C THR A 38 42.84 46.11 -6.86
N ALA A 39 44.05 45.57 -6.64
CA ALA A 39 44.43 44.58 -5.61
C ALA A 39 44.56 45.20 -4.19
N VAL A 40 44.91 44.53 -3.07
CA VAL A 40 45.71 43.29 -2.76
C VAL A 40 45.11 42.56 -1.50
N PHE A 41 45.73 41.77 -0.58
CA PHE A 41 47.10 41.37 -0.19
C PHE A 41 47.11 40.09 0.70
N ALA A 42 48.12 39.19 0.56
CA ALA A 42 48.67 38.26 1.59
C ALA A 42 47.74 37.16 2.22
N SER A 43 48.19 36.11 2.93
CA SER A 43 49.55 35.58 3.20
C SER A 43 49.58 34.08 3.63
N SER A 44 50.72 33.41 3.33
CA SER A 44 51.46 32.39 4.13
C SER A 44 50.91 31.00 4.58
N SER A 45 51.81 30.00 4.47
CA SER A 45 51.97 28.76 5.29
C SER A 45 50.97 27.59 5.14
N SER A 46 51.35 26.30 5.26
CA SER A 46 52.68 25.62 5.18
C SER A 46 52.54 24.08 5.05
N ALA A 47 53.60 23.39 4.58
CA ALA A 47 54.06 22.01 4.92
C ALA A 47 53.10 20.78 4.86
N ALA A 48 53.50 19.56 4.46
CA ALA A 48 54.72 19.06 3.81
C ALA A 48 54.56 17.57 3.33
N ARG A 49 55.58 17.07 2.60
CA ARG A 49 55.96 15.65 2.35
C ARG A 49 55.09 14.75 1.43
N SER A 50 55.73 14.39 0.31
CA SER A 50 55.67 13.09 -0.41
C SER A 50 56.95 12.26 -0.07
N PRO A 51 57.39 11.18 -0.75
CA PRO A 51 56.85 10.43 -1.92
C PRO A 51 57.00 8.87 -1.91
N VAL A 52 56.51 8.18 -2.99
CA VAL A 52 57.02 6.89 -3.59
C VAL A 52 56.86 5.60 -2.74
N ALA A 53 56.70 4.35 -3.22
CA ALA A 53 56.70 3.67 -4.55
C ALA A 53 55.55 2.59 -4.59
N ASP A 54 54.88 2.25 -5.71
CA ASP A 54 55.19 1.32 -6.85
C ASP A 54 54.75 -0.18 -6.74
N ASP A 55 53.97 -0.58 -7.76
CA ASP A 55 53.91 -1.87 -8.50
C ASP A 55 53.31 -3.20 -7.94
N ALA A 56 52.99 -4.12 -8.88
CA ALA A 56 53.27 -5.58 -8.82
C ALA A 56 52.16 -6.66 -8.89
N THR A 57 51.03 -6.42 -9.58
CA THR A 57 50.36 -7.42 -10.49
C THR A 57 49.71 -8.76 -9.98
N ARG A 58 48.99 -9.44 -10.91
CA ARG A 58 48.54 -10.87 -10.96
C ARG A 58 47.31 -11.29 -10.13
N LYS A 59 46.56 -12.36 -10.45
CA LYS A 59 46.00 -12.96 -11.72
C LYS A 59 45.35 -14.33 -11.37
N ARG A 60 44.02 -14.52 -11.62
CA ARG A 60 43.27 -15.80 -11.86
C ARG A 60 43.38 -16.92 -10.77
N ALA A 61 42.31 -17.46 -10.16
CA ALA A 61 41.11 -18.20 -10.65
C ALA A 61 41.33 -19.73 -10.88
N VAL A 62 40.23 -20.52 -10.88
CA VAL A 62 40.12 -22.02 -10.90
C VAL A 62 40.30 -22.66 -9.49
N LEU A 63 39.45 -23.52 -8.87
CA LEU A 63 38.31 -24.42 -9.20
C LEU A 63 38.67 -25.92 -9.23
N LEU A 64 38.10 -26.71 -8.28
CA LEU A 64 37.82 -28.18 -8.21
C LEU A 64 37.28 -28.43 -6.77
N VAL A 65 36.11 -29.02 -6.48
CA VAL A 65 35.57 -30.37 -6.76
C VAL A 65 36.27 -31.49 -5.98
N GLY A 66 35.52 -32.15 -5.09
CA GLY A 66 35.93 -33.36 -4.36
C GLY A 66 34.74 -34.00 -3.63
N VAL A 67 34.53 -35.32 -3.79
CA VAL A 67 33.39 -36.09 -3.25
C VAL A 67 33.90 -37.36 -2.57
N SER A 68 33.45 -37.65 -1.35
CA SER A 68 33.37 -38.98 -0.66
C SER A 68 32.80 -38.75 0.76
N VAL A 69 31.79 -39.45 1.28
CA VAL A 69 31.52 -40.91 1.42
C VAL A 69 32.17 -41.52 2.70
N LEU A 70 31.29 -41.85 3.66
CA LEU A 70 31.46 -42.71 4.86
C LEU A 70 31.81 -44.17 4.46
N PRO A 71 32.34 -45.09 5.33
CA PRO A 71 31.84 -45.37 6.70
C PRO A 71 32.87 -45.95 7.70
N LEU A 72 32.38 -46.73 8.70
CA LEU A 72 33.10 -47.62 9.67
C LEU A 72 33.68 -46.92 10.94
N LEU A 73 33.69 -47.49 12.17
CA LEU A 73 33.17 -48.76 12.73
C LEU A 73 33.07 -48.72 14.28
N ARG A 74 31.91 -49.12 14.87
CA ARG A 74 31.74 -49.79 16.21
C ARG A 74 32.21 -49.02 17.50
N LEU A 75 31.95 -49.42 18.76
CA LEU A 75 31.39 -50.65 19.40
C LEU A 75 30.78 -50.33 20.81
N ARG A 76 29.78 -51.12 21.26
CA ARG A 76 29.55 -51.57 22.68
C ARG A 76 28.97 -50.59 23.74
N ASP A 77 28.14 -50.93 24.76
CA ASP A 77 27.31 -52.09 25.23
C ASP A 77 25.91 -51.49 25.61
N ALA A 78 24.72 -52.14 25.52
CA ALA A 78 24.13 -53.24 26.33
C ALA A 78 24.00 -52.94 27.86
N ALA A 79 22.89 -53.18 28.60
CA ALA A 79 21.58 -53.83 28.35
C ALA A 79 20.49 -53.21 29.31
N ALA A 80 19.23 -53.66 29.49
CA ALA A 80 18.48 -54.88 29.11
C ALA A 80 16.93 -54.69 29.13
N ALA A 81 16.20 -55.68 28.59
CA ALA A 81 14.75 -56.00 28.75
C ALA A 81 13.67 -54.90 28.48
N ALA A 82 12.82 -54.97 27.44
CA ALA A 82 11.75 -55.94 27.10
C ALA A 82 10.44 -55.74 27.93
N ALA A 83 9.23 -55.64 27.36
CA ALA A 83 8.72 -55.73 25.96
C ALA A 83 7.51 -54.75 25.77
N ARG A 84 6.53 -54.80 24.85
CA ARG A 84 6.07 -55.77 23.80
C ARG A 84 5.28 -55.02 22.69
N ALA A 85 4.36 -55.68 21.97
CA ALA A 85 3.41 -55.08 21.00
C ALA A 85 2.28 -54.33 21.73
N GLN A 86 1.64 -53.24 21.25
CA GLN A 86 1.14 -52.84 19.91
C GLN A 86 -0.13 -53.56 19.39
N ARG A 87 -1.24 -52.79 19.30
CA ARG A 87 -2.15 -52.58 18.12
C ARG A 87 -2.97 -53.78 17.58
N SER A 88 -4.16 -53.62 16.98
CA SER A 88 -4.97 -52.45 16.55
C SER A 88 -6.49 -52.75 16.41
N SER A 89 -7.32 -51.70 16.17
CA SER A 89 -8.50 -51.67 15.25
C SER A 89 -9.57 -52.80 15.36
N VAL A 90 -10.79 -52.60 15.91
CA VAL A 90 -11.95 -51.89 15.29
C VAL A 90 -12.05 -52.19 13.78
N ASP A 91 -13.08 -52.87 13.25
CA ASP A 91 -14.43 -52.28 13.02
C ASP A 91 -15.57 -53.27 12.60
N LEU A 92 -16.83 -52.79 12.68
CA LEU A 92 -18.07 -53.11 11.91
C LEU A 92 -18.57 -54.56 11.53
N VAL A 93 -19.62 -55.01 12.25
CA VAL A 93 -21.05 -55.17 11.80
C VAL A 93 -21.60 -56.37 10.92
N THR A 94 -22.89 -56.68 11.18
CA THR A 94 -23.97 -57.40 10.40
C THR A 94 -24.32 -58.90 10.55
N ASP A 95 -25.58 -59.12 10.96
CA ASP A 95 -26.63 -60.04 10.44
C ASP A 95 -26.56 -61.60 10.40
N ARG A 96 -27.38 -62.19 11.29
CA ARG A 96 -28.58 -63.05 11.03
C ARG A 96 -28.52 -64.58 10.73
N THR A 97 -29.66 -65.20 11.10
CA THR A 97 -30.29 -66.45 10.59
C THR A 97 -29.71 -67.86 10.90
N ASP A 98 -30.22 -68.47 11.98
CA ASP A 98 -31.30 -69.48 11.98
C ASP A 98 -31.13 -70.99 11.62
N ILE A 99 -31.71 -71.82 12.52
CA ILE A 99 -32.36 -73.16 12.38
C ILE A 99 -31.52 -74.39 11.92
N GLN A 100 -31.31 -75.37 12.83
CA GLN A 100 -31.98 -76.69 12.81
C GLN A 100 -31.56 -77.64 13.99
N LYS A 101 -32.58 -78.07 14.76
CA LYS A 101 -32.98 -79.45 15.18
C LYS A 101 -31.93 -80.37 15.89
N ALA A 102 -32.28 -81.21 16.88
CA ALA A 102 -33.58 -81.74 17.37
C ALA A 102 -33.44 -82.16 18.87
N ASP A 103 -34.36 -82.78 19.63
CA ASP A 103 -35.75 -83.30 19.48
C ASP A 103 -36.40 -83.42 20.90
N VAL A 104 -37.72 -83.29 21.13
CA VAL A 104 -38.80 -84.33 21.21
C VAL A 104 -38.57 -85.46 22.26
N THR A 105 -39.49 -85.85 23.17
CA THR A 105 -40.80 -85.34 23.71
C THR A 105 -41.18 -86.07 25.03
N GLN A 106 -42.16 -85.53 25.78
CA GLN A 106 -43.01 -86.06 26.89
C GLN A 106 -43.70 -87.45 26.66
N PRO A 107 -44.55 -88.03 27.55
CA PRO A 107 -44.67 -88.04 29.04
C PRO A 107 -45.10 -89.43 29.67
N ASP A 108 -45.52 -89.42 30.94
CA ASP A 108 -46.60 -90.21 31.62
C ASP A 108 -46.50 -91.69 32.12
N GLU A 109 -46.93 -91.83 33.40
CA GLU A 109 -47.80 -92.85 34.06
C GLU A 109 -47.44 -94.33 34.40
N GLN A 110 -47.96 -94.74 35.59
CA GLN A 110 -48.36 -96.08 36.09
C GLN A 110 -47.34 -97.20 36.43
N GLY A 111 -47.53 -97.86 37.60
CA GLY A 111 -47.07 -99.26 37.86
C GLY A 111 -46.54 -99.64 39.26
N GLN A 112 -47.15 -100.63 39.92
CA GLN A 112 -46.57 -101.48 41.00
C GLN A 112 -46.20 -102.88 40.39
N PRO A 113 -45.73 -103.95 41.10
CA PRO A 113 -45.41 -104.16 42.54
C PRO A 113 -44.14 -105.04 42.84
N ALA A 114 -43.97 -105.45 44.12
CA ALA A 114 -43.20 -106.63 44.64
C ALA A 114 -41.65 -106.52 44.68
N ARG A 115 -40.87 -107.30 45.47
CA ARG A 115 -41.14 -108.39 46.45
C ARG A 115 -40.01 -108.55 47.52
N ASN A 116 -40.28 -109.28 48.60
CA ASN A 116 -39.43 -109.51 49.79
C ASN A 116 -38.18 -110.40 49.56
N PRO A 117 -37.27 -110.46 50.57
CA PRO A 117 -36.62 -111.70 51.03
C PRO A 117 -37.13 -112.17 52.42
N LEU A 118 -36.69 -113.35 52.89
CA LEU A 118 -37.11 -114.08 54.12
C LEU A 118 -35.86 -114.65 54.85
N ALA A 119 -35.86 -115.28 56.04
CA ALA A 119 -36.89 -115.81 56.96
C ALA A 119 -36.31 -115.81 58.43
N GLY A 120 -36.92 -116.31 59.51
CA GLY A 120 -38.22 -116.99 59.75
C GLY A 120 -38.24 -117.75 61.11
N PHE A 121 -39.35 -118.47 61.38
CA PHE A 121 -39.49 -119.68 62.26
C PHE A 121 -39.06 -119.63 63.76
N LEU A 122 -39.83 -120.03 64.79
CA LEU A 122 -41.14 -120.74 64.97
C LEU A 122 -42.06 -119.98 66.00
N ASN A 123 -43.01 -120.49 66.84
CA ASN A 123 -43.53 -121.83 67.21
C ASN A 123 -44.97 -121.80 67.83
N ALA A 124 -45.50 -122.98 68.22
CA ALA A 124 -46.75 -123.24 68.98
C ALA A 124 -46.52 -123.29 70.53
N ILE A 125 -47.41 -123.65 71.51
CA ILE A 125 -48.62 -124.52 71.71
C ILE A 125 -49.40 -123.94 72.96
N ALA A 126 -50.72 -123.98 73.31
CA ALA A 126 -51.95 -124.83 73.19
C ALA A 126 -52.15 -125.93 74.31
N VAL A 127 -53.34 -126.39 74.80
CA VAL A 127 -54.77 -125.96 74.70
C VAL A 127 -55.73 -126.71 75.71
N ILE A 128 -56.67 -126.02 76.41
CA ILE A 128 -57.99 -126.48 77.00
C ILE A 128 -58.05 -127.56 78.17
N THR A 129 -59.21 -127.69 78.88
CA THR A 129 -59.71 -128.70 79.92
C THR A 129 -59.42 -128.43 81.43
N SER A 130 -60.20 -128.78 82.49
CA SER A 130 -61.51 -129.49 82.83
C SER A 130 -61.49 -131.02 83.13
N GLY A 131 -62.21 -131.64 84.11
CA GLY A 131 -63.12 -131.21 85.22
C GLY A 131 -63.98 -132.37 85.89
N VAL A 132 -64.91 -132.07 86.84
CA VAL A 132 -66.18 -132.83 87.24
C VAL A 132 -66.23 -133.97 88.36
N PHE A 133 -67.11 -133.77 89.39
CA PHE A 133 -68.05 -134.65 90.23
C PHE A 133 -67.73 -135.92 91.13
N ALA A 134 -68.12 -135.84 92.45
CA ALA A 134 -69.17 -136.57 93.28
C ALA A 134 -69.15 -138.06 93.85
N GLY A 135 -69.75 -138.26 95.07
CA GLY A 135 -70.27 -139.53 95.71
C GLY A 135 -70.17 -139.58 97.28
N LEU A 136 -70.79 -140.47 98.13
CA LEU A 136 -72.11 -141.19 98.17
C LEU A 136 -72.53 -141.69 99.63
N LEU A 137 -73.19 -142.86 99.86
CA LEU A 137 -73.93 -143.34 101.10
C LEU A 137 -73.73 -144.86 101.43
N GLY A 138 -74.19 -145.54 102.52
CA GLY A 138 -74.83 -145.17 103.83
C GLY A 138 -75.77 -146.23 104.54
N THR A 139 -75.74 -146.40 105.88
CA THR A 139 -76.73 -147.01 106.87
C THR A 139 -77.13 -148.53 106.92
N SER A 140 -77.46 -149.10 108.13
CA SER A 140 -78.66 -149.95 108.47
C SER A 140 -78.71 -150.55 109.94
N GLN A 141 -79.77 -151.32 110.33
CA GLN A 141 -80.23 -151.71 111.70
C GLN A 141 -81.07 -153.05 111.74
N GLN A 142 -81.27 -153.76 112.88
CA GLN A 142 -82.56 -154.37 113.41
C GLN A 142 -82.41 -155.23 114.73
N GLU A 143 -83.37 -156.13 115.06
CA GLU A 143 -83.95 -156.57 116.38
C GLU A 143 -83.93 -158.13 116.58
N LYS A 144 -84.55 -158.83 117.57
CA LYS A 144 -84.82 -158.71 119.05
C LYS A 144 -85.71 -159.91 119.52
N LYS A 145 -85.68 -160.27 120.83
CA LYS A 145 -86.43 -161.38 121.53
C LYS A 145 -85.90 -162.80 121.23
N ALA A 146 -86.03 -163.81 122.10
CA ALA A 146 -86.62 -163.90 123.46
C ALA A 146 -85.56 -164.46 124.44
N LEU A 147 -85.19 -163.74 125.51
CA LEU A 147 -85.80 -163.72 126.85
C LEU A 147 -85.50 -164.95 127.75
N GLN A 148 -84.98 -164.65 128.94
CA GLN A 148 -85.06 -165.43 130.18
C GLN A 148 -84.20 -166.69 130.36
N SER A 149 -83.25 -166.97 129.46
CA SER A 149 -82.02 -167.69 129.83
C SER A 149 -80.85 -167.35 128.88
N THR A 150 -79.69 -166.86 129.30
CA THR A 150 -79.26 -166.18 130.55
C THR A 150 -78.09 -165.27 130.14
N ILE A 151 -78.01 -163.98 130.48
CA ILE A 151 -77.67 -163.42 131.81
C ILE A 151 -76.35 -163.95 132.43
N SER A 152 -75.76 -165.02 131.88
CA SER A 152 -74.45 -165.55 132.29
C SER A 152 -73.51 -165.85 131.11
N SER A 153 -73.98 -165.72 129.86
CA SER A 153 -73.19 -165.98 128.64
C SER A 153 -72.61 -164.71 127.97
N MET A 154 -72.89 -163.52 128.52
CA MET A 154 -72.44 -162.24 127.94
C MET A 154 -71.01 -161.85 128.36
N GLU A 155 -70.51 -162.39 129.46
CA GLU A 155 -69.24 -161.97 130.09
C GLU A 155 -68.00 -162.49 129.35
N THR A 156 -68.12 -163.65 128.68
CA THR A 156 -66.99 -164.31 127.98
C THR A 156 -66.75 -163.84 126.55
N LYS A 157 -67.69 -163.09 125.93
CA LYS A 157 -67.55 -162.62 124.53
C LYS A 157 -66.94 -161.23 124.37
N LEU A 158 -66.66 -160.53 125.47
CA LEU A 158 -66.09 -159.18 125.41
C LEU A 158 -64.58 -159.19 125.06
N VAL A 159 -63.87 -160.24 125.47
CA VAL A 159 -62.42 -160.45 125.24
C VAL A 159 -62.10 -160.74 123.77
N GLU A 160 -63.01 -161.39 123.03
CA GLU A 160 -62.76 -161.87 121.65
C GLU A 160 -62.75 -160.73 120.61
N ASN A 161 -63.36 -159.58 120.94
CA ASN A 161 -63.48 -158.42 120.04
C ASN A 161 -62.23 -157.51 120.07
N GLU A 162 -61.36 -157.63 121.06
CA GLU A 162 -60.17 -156.78 121.22
C GLU A 162 -59.04 -157.17 120.25
N ALA A 163 -58.92 -158.46 119.91
CA ALA A 163 -57.87 -158.98 119.03
C ALA A 163 -57.98 -158.51 117.56
N ALA A 164 -59.20 -158.29 117.06
CA ALA A 164 -59.44 -157.97 115.65
C ALA A 164 -58.95 -156.57 115.23
N MET A 165 -58.88 -155.62 116.17
CA MET A 165 -58.50 -154.23 115.90
C MET A 165 -57.02 -154.02 115.57
N SER A 166 -56.16 -155.01 115.84
CA SER A 166 -54.70 -154.87 115.68
C SER A 166 -54.24 -154.83 114.21
N MET A 167 -54.74 -155.75 113.37
CA MET A 167 -54.25 -155.92 111.99
C MET A 167 -54.59 -154.76 111.04
N LEU A 168 -55.57 -153.91 111.38
CA LEU A 168 -55.98 -152.79 110.52
C LEU A 168 -54.99 -151.60 110.59
N ARG A 169 -54.03 -151.63 111.52
CA ARG A 169 -53.11 -150.51 111.81
C ARG A 169 -51.80 -150.52 111.02
N GLU A 170 -51.37 -151.65 110.46
CA GLU A 170 -50.03 -151.78 109.85
C GLU A 170 -49.97 -151.41 108.36
N ASN A 171 -51.09 -151.51 107.63
CA ASN A 171 -51.09 -151.23 106.19
C ASN A 171 -51.08 -149.73 105.84
N SER A 172 -51.59 -148.86 106.72
CA SER A 172 -51.70 -147.42 106.47
C SER A 172 -50.36 -146.66 106.48
N GLU A 173 -49.31 -147.20 107.11
CA GLU A 173 -48.02 -146.50 107.22
C GLU A 173 -47.17 -146.57 105.93
N LYS A 174 -47.43 -147.53 105.03
CA LYS A 174 -46.61 -147.78 103.83
C LYS A 174 -46.93 -146.84 102.66
N GLU A 175 -48.12 -146.25 102.62
CA GLU A 175 -48.52 -145.33 101.53
C GLU A 175 -48.04 -143.89 101.80
N ALA A 176 -48.00 -143.46 103.06
CA ALA A 176 -47.68 -142.08 103.45
C ALA A 176 -46.29 -141.59 103.00
N ARG A 177 -45.27 -142.48 102.95
CA ARG A 177 -43.88 -142.06 102.65
C ARG A 177 -43.65 -141.63 101.20
N LYS A 178 -44.40 -142.17 100.23
CA LYS A 178 -44.19 -141.85 98.80
C LYS A 178 -44.64 -140.43 98.45
N PHE A 179 -45.79 -140.00 98.98
CA PHE A 179 -46.30 -138.65 98.78
C PHE A 179 -45.31 -137.58 99.23
N GLN A 180 -44.58 -137.82 100.34
CA GLN A 180 -43.62 -136.86 100.90
C GLN A 180 -42.38 -136.62 100.00
N GLU A 181 -41.95 -137.60 99.21
CA GLU A 181 -40.80 -137.44 98.29
C GLU A 181 -41.21 -136.74 96.99
N GLU A 182 -42.41 -137.01 96.45
CA GLU A 182 -42.94 -136.30 95.28
C GLU A 182 -43.31 -134.84 95.61
N GLU A 183 -43.86 -134.57 96.80
CA GLU A 183 -44.15 -133.21 97.29
C GLU A 183 -42.88 -132.35 97.31
N ALA A 184 -41.76 -132.88 97.83
CA ALA A 184 -40.49 -132.18 97.90
C ALA A 184 -39.91 -131.82 96.51
N LEU A 185 -39.97 -132.74 95.54
CA LEU A 185 -39.48 -132.51 94.18
C LEU A 185 -40.33 -131.46 93.44
N LEU A 186 -41.65 -131.55 93.52
CA LEU A 186 -42.56 -130.55 92.94
C LEU A 186 -42.36 -129.17 93.59
N GLN A 187 -42.04 -129.12 94.89
CA GLN A 187 -41.82 -127.87 95.61
C GLN A 187 -40.51 -127.15 95.23
N ASP A 188 -39.40 -127.86 94.97
CA ASP A 188 -38.20 -127.20 94.42
C ASP A 188 -38.33 -126.89 92.91
N GLN A 189 -39.06 -127.71 92.13
CA GLN A 189 -39.39 -127.34 90.75
C GLN A 189 -40.24 -126.06 90.69
N LEU A 190 -41.22 -125.93 91.60
CA LEU A 190 -42.01 -124.71 91.79
C LEU A 190 -41.15 -123.54 92.27
N ALA A 191 -40.19 -123.77 93.16
CA ALA A 191 -39.25 -122.74 93.60
C ALA A 191 -38.34 -122.28 92.44
N SER A 192 -37.85 -123.20 91.61
CA SER A 192 -37.05 -122.90 90.43
C SER A 192 -37.84 -122.09 89.39
N SER A 193 -39.07 -122.51 89.09
CA SER A 193 -40.00 -121.77 88.25
C SER A 193 -40.24 -120.35 88.78
N ARG A 194 -40.50 -120.19 90.09
CA ARG A 194 -40.63 -118.87 90.74
C ARG A 194 -39.38 -118.00 90.61
N ARG A 195 -38.17 -118.57 90.73
CA ARG A 195 -36.90 -117.85 90.49
C ARG A 195 -36.82 -117.33 89.04
N THR A 196 -37.20 -118.17 88.05
CA THR A 196 -37.20 -117.74 86.64
C THR A 196 -38.26 -116.70 86.32
N VAL A 197 -39.46 -116.78 86.91
CA VAL A 197 -40.53 -115.78 86.73
C VAL A 197 -40.14 -114.44 87.35
N ALA A 198 -39.48 -114.43 88.52
CA ALA A 198 -38.94 -113.20 89.10
C ALA A 198 -37.89 -112.56 88.18
N SER A 199 -36.90 -113.33 87.72
CA SER A 199 -35.86 -112.84 86.80
C SER A 199 -36.43 -112.31 85.48
N LEU A 200 -37.44 -112.96 84.89
CA LEU A 200 -38.13 -112.46 83.70
C LEU A 200 -38.96 -111.20 83.98
N THR A 201 -39.51 -111.04 85.18
CA THR A 201 -40.23 -109.81 85.59
C THR A 201 -39.26 -108.64 85.73
N GLU A 202 -38.06 -108.88 86.28
CA GLU A 202 -36.98 -107.89 86.36
C GLU A 202 -36.40 -107.54 84.96
N GLU A 203 -36.34 -108.52 84.04
CA GLU A 203 -35.95 -108.27 82.65
C GLU A 203 -36.98 -107.38 81.92
N VAL A 204 -38.26 -107.73 82.00
CA VAL A 204 -39.37 -106.95 81.41
C VAL A 204 -39.44 -105.53 81.99
N GLN A 205 -39.14 -105.36 83.30
CA GLN A 205 -39.09 -104.03 83.91
C GLN A 205 -37.91 -103.20 83.39
N ARG A 206 -36.71 -103.80 83.21
CA ARG A 206 -35.55 -103.13 82.62
C ARG A 206 -35.73 -102.82 81.12
N GLU A 207 -36.35 -103.73 80.37
CA GLU A 207 -36.70 -103.51 78.96
C GLU A 207 -37.77 -102.41 78.83
N LYS A 208 -38.73 -102.33 79.74
CA LYS A 208 -39.68 -101.22 79.84
C LYS A 208 -38.99 -99.88 80.13
N GLU A 209 -38.06 -99.84 81.08
CA GLU A 209 -37.28 -98.63 81.39
C GLU A 209 -36.44 -98.18 80.18
N LEU A 210 -35.84 -99.12 79.45
CA LEU A 210 -35.15 -98.83 78.18
C LEU A 210 -36.10 -98.29 77.10
N VAL A 211 -37.32 -98.83 76.98
CA VAL A 211 -38.34 -98.31 76.05
C VAL A 211 -38.81 -96.90 76.47
N GLU A 212 -38.99 -96.62 77.75
CA GLU A 212 -39.31 -95.27 78.24
C GLU A 212 -38.16 -94.28 77.93
N GLN A 213 -36.89 -94.68 78.10
CA GLN A 213 -35.73 -93.88 77.69
C GLN A 213 -35.68 -93.66 76.17
N LEU A 214 -35.86 -94.70 75.35
CA LEU A 214 -35.83 -94.59 73.89
C LEU A 214 -36.96 -93.70 73.36
N ASN A 215 -38.14 -93.69 73.99
CA ASN A 215 -39.20 -92.74 73.64
C ASN A 215 -38.80 -91.29 73.97
N LEU A 216 -38.14 -91.04 75.11
CA LEU A 216 -37.60 -89.72 75.44
C LEU A 216 -36.50 -89.27 74.46
N GLU A 217 -35.64 -90.18 74.01
CA GLU A 217 -34.63 -89.89 72.98
C GLU A 217 -35.27 -89.63 71.61
N ILE A 218 -36.33 -90.36 71.24
CA ILE A 218 -37.10 -90.12 70.01
C ILE A 218 -37.77 -88.74 70.05
N ASP A 219 -38.43 -88.35 71.15
CA ASP A 219 -39.05 -87.03 71.26
C ASP A 219 -38.01 -85.89 71.30
N GLN A 220 -36.83 -86.10 71.92
CA GLN A 220 -35.72 -85.14 71.85
C GLN A 220 -35.18 -84.97 70.43
N LEU A 221 -34.92 -86.07 69.71
CA LEU A 221 -34.46 -86.04 68.32
C LEU A 221 -35.50 -85.40 67.40
N LYS A 222 -36.78 -85.70 67.59
CA LYS A 222 -37.90 -85.12 66.84
C LYS A 222 -38.03 -83.61 67.06
N ASN A 223 -37.85 -83.13 68.29
CA ASN A 223 -37.81 -81.70 68.59
C ASN A 223 -36.58 -81.03 67.93
N SER A 224 -35.40 -81.66 68.01
CA SER A 224 -34.18 -81.15 67.38
C SER A 224 -34.26 -81.12 65.84
N ILE A 225 -34.96 -82.07 65.22
CA ILE A 225 -35.25 -82.06 63.78
C ILE A 225 -36.19 -80.90 63.44
N ALA A 226 -37.26 -80.67 64.22
CA ALA A 226 -38.18 -79.55 63.99
C ALA A 226 -37.49 -78.19 64.15
N GLU A 227 -36.64 -78.04 65.17
CA GLU A 227 -35.80 -76.85 65.38
C GLU A 227 -34.86 -76.63 64.19
N ALA A 228 -34.20 -77.68 63.69
CA ALA A 228 -33.34 -77.60 62.51
C ALA A 228 -34.10 -77.32 61.19
N GLU A 229 -35.36 -77.75 61.07
CA GLU A 229 -36.22 -77.40 59.93
C GLU A 229 -36.67 -75.93 59.97
N GLU A 230 -36.97 -75.38 61.16
CA GLU A 230 -37.27 -73.95 61.33
C GLU A 230 -36.03 -73.08 61.05
N ASP A 231 -34.86 -73.44 61.60
CA ASP A 231 -33.59 -72.76 61.35
C ASP A 231 -33.20 -72.82 59.85
N LYS A 232 -33.43 -73.97 59.20
CA LYS A 232 -33.25 -74.12 57.75
C LYS A 232 -34.14 -73.15 56.99
N HIS A 233 -35.45 -73.12 57.24
CA HIS A 233 -36.38 -72.22 56.54
C HIS A 233 -36.06 -70.73 56.80
N LEU A 234 -35.62 -70.40 58.01
CA LEU A 234 -35.15 -69.07 58.38
C LEU A 234 -33.84 -68.69 57.64
N SER A 235 -32.97 -69.67 57.37
CA SER A 235 -31.77 -69.48 56.53
C SER A 235 -32.10 -69.35 55.03
N GLU A 236 -33.08 -70.12 54.52
CA GLU A 236 -33.57 -70.03 53.14
C GLU A 236 -34.23 -68.68 52.88
N GLY A 237 -35.02 -68.17 53.82
CA GLY A 237 -35.62 -66.83 53.77
C GLY A 237 -34.57 -65.72 53.69
N LYS A 238 -33.56 -65.75 54.59
CA LYS A 238 -32.42 -64.82 54.56
C LYS A 238 -31.61 -64.93 53.27
N LEU A 239 -31.43 -66.13 52.73
CA LEU A 239 -30.71 -66.34 51.47
C LEU A 239 -31.48 -65.73 50.29
N LYS A 240 -32.81 -65.85 50.26
CA LYS A 240 -33.66 -65.19 49.25
C LYS A 240 -33.62 -63.67 49.36
N GLU A 241 -33.73 -63.11 50.57
CA GLU A 241 -33.59 -61.67 50.82
C GLU A 241 -32.23 -61.14 50.33
N ASN A 242 -31.14 -61.87 50.62
CA ASN A 242 -29.80 -61.51 50.14
C ASN A 242 -29.69 -61.56 48.60
N ILE A 243 -30.40 -62.44 47.90
CA ILE A 243 -30.45 -62.47 46.43
C ILE A 243 -31.21 -61.24 45.90
N GLU A 244 -32.37 -60.91 46.47
CA GLU A 244 -33.15 -59.72 46.07
C GLU A 244 -32.34 -58.41 46.30
N VAL A 245 -31.57 -58.34 47.39
CA VAL A 245 -30.62 -57.26 47.66
C VAL A 245 -29.44 -57.24 46.67
N LEU A 246 -28.94 -58.41 46.26
CA LEU A 246 -27.85 -58.54 45.28
C LEU A 246 -28.28 -58.11 43.88
N ASP A 247 -29.51 -58.41 43.45
CA ASP A 247 -30.06 -57.94 42.18
C ASP A 247 -30.22 -56.40 42.16
N ILE A 248 -30.69 -55.81 43.27
CA ILE A 248 -30.76 -54.35 43.44
C ILE A 248 -29.36 -53.72 43.39
N LEU A 249 -28.35 -54.36 44.00
CA LEU A 249 -26.95 -53.94 43.92
C LEU A 249 -26.38 -54.06 42.51
N HIS A 250 -26.67 -55.13 41.79
CA HIS A 250 -26.24 -55.33 40.40
C HIS A 250 -26.85 -54.26 39.48
N GLY A 251 -28.14 -53.95 39.64
CA GLY A 251 -28.80 -52.85 38.95
C GLY A 251 -28.15 -51.49 39.21
N LYS A 252 -27.77 -51.21 40.47
CA LYS A 252 -27.01 -49.99 40.82
C LYS A 252 -25.61 -49.96 40.19
N VAL A 253 -24.89 -51.07 40.17
CA VAL A 253 -23.56 -51.17 39.54
C VAL A 253 -23.63 -50.87 38.04
N ASN A 254 -24.63 -51.42 37.34
CA ASN A 254 -24.80 -51.16 35.91
C ASN A 254 -25.18 -49.69 35.62
N LEU A 255 -26.06 -49.09 36.43
CA LEU A 255 -26.40 -47.67 36.32
C LEU A 255 -25.18 -46.76 36.55
N LEU A 256 -24.38 -47.04 37.59
CA LEU A 256 -23.14 -46.31 37.88
C LEU A 256 -22.09 -46.50 36.77
N SER A 257 -22.00 -47.69 36.16
CA SER A 257 -21.09 -47.95 35.04
C SER A 257 -21.47 -47.14 33.79
N HIS A 258 -22.76 -47.00 33.49
CA HIS A 258 -23.21 -46.08 32.43
C HIS A 258 -22.93 -44.61 32.77
N GLU A 259 -23.10 -44.19 34.02
CA GLU A 259 -22.78 -42.83 34.47
C GLU A 259 -21.26 -42.53 34.39
N VAL A 260 -20.41 -43.50 34.72
CA VAL A 260 -18.95 -43.42 34.57
C VAL A 260 -18.57 -43.29 33.09
N ASN A 261 -19.09 -44.15 32.22
CA ASN A 261 -18.78 -44.10 30.78
C ASN A 261 -19.17 -42.75 30.17
N GLY A 262 -20.37 -42.23 30.47
CA GLY A 262 -20.82 -40.92 29.97
C GLY A 262 -19.97 -39.75 30.47
N LYS A 263 -19.51 -39.81 31.73
CA LYS A 263 -18.54 -38.82 32.28
C LYS A 263 -17.18 -38.94 31.60
N GLU A 264 -16.72 -40.14 31.30
CA GLU A 264 -15.42 -40.40 30.67
C GLU A 264 -15.39 -39.97 29.19
N GLU A 265 -16.52 -40.10 28.48
CA GLU A 265 -16.72 -39.51 27.16
C GLU A 265 -16.70 -37.98 27.21
N HIS A 266 -17.44 -37.37 28.15
CA HIS A 266 -17.44 -35.91 28.33
C HIS A 266 -16.04 -35.36 28.72
N ILE A 267 -15.26 -36.09 29.52
CA ILE A 267 -13.86 -35.75 29.82
C ILE A 267 -12.99 -35.80 28.56
N ARG A 268 -13.22 -36.77 27.66
CA ARG A 268 -12.50 -36.91 26.38
C ARG A 268 -12.82 -35.78 25.42
N GLU A 269 -14.08 -35.35 25.35
CA GLU A 269 -14.50 -34.18 24.57
C GLU A 269 -13.92 -32.88 25.14
N LEU A 270 -14.00 -32.66 26.45
CA LEU A 270 -13.39 -31.50 27.12
C LEU A 270 -11.88 -31.42 26.88
N SER A 271 -11.18 -32.55 26.97
CA SER A 271 -9.73 -32.64 26.72
C SER A 271 -9.37 -32.29 25.27
N SER A 272 -10.19 -32.73 24.32
CA SER A 272 -10.03 -32.42 22.89
C SER A 272 -10.29 -30.94 22.60
N SER A 273 -11.33 -30.36 23.21
CA SER A 273 -11.67 -28.95 23.14
C SER A 273 -10.59 -28.06 23.77
N LEU A 274 -10.04 -28.47 24.92
CA LEU A 274 -8.94 -27.80 25.60
C LEU A 274 -7.67 -27.78 24.73
N SER A 275 -7.28 -28.91 24.14
CA SER A 275 -6.12 -28.98 23.25
C SER A 275 -6.28 -28.12 21.98
N ALA A 276 -7.50 -28.03 21.43
CA ALA A 276 -7.81 -27.10 20.35
C ALA A 276 -7.67 -25.63 20.79
N LYS A 277 -8.15 -25.28 22.00
CA LYS A 277 -8.04 -23.93 22.56
C LYS A 277 -6.60 -23.53 22.92
N GLU A 278 -5.79 -24.46 23.38
CA GLU A 278 -4.36 -24.26 23.64
C GLU A 278 -3.61 -23.96 22.33
N LYS A 279 -3.94 -24.68 21.24
CA LYS A 279 -3.41 -24.39 19.90
C LYS A 279 -3.92 -23.05 19.33
N ASP A 280 -5.16 -22.67 19.58
CA ASP A 280 -5.68 -21.33 19.23
C ASP A 280 -4.88 -20.22 19.95
N TYR A 281 -4.54 -20.44 21.23
CA TYR A 281 -3.75 -19.51 22.04
C TYR A 281 -2.30 -19.39 21.54
N GLU A 282 -1.65 -20.50 21.21
CA GLU A 282 -0.30 -20.54 20.61
C GLU A 282 -0.27 -19.71 19.31
N ASN A 283 -1.24 -19.94 18.41
CA ASN A 283 -1.39 -19.17 17.17
C ASN A 283 -1.63 -17.67 17.44
N LEU A 284 -2.48 -17.34 18.40
CA LEU A 284 -2.78 -15.96 18.79
C LEU A 284 -1.53 -15.25 19.35
N ASN A 285 -0.70 -15.96 20.12
CA ASN A 285 0.57 -15.45 20.65
C ASN A 285 1.58 -15.16 19.52
N VAL A 286 1.69 -16.04 18.52
CA VAL A 286 2.52 -15.78 17.32
C VAL A 286 2.03 -14.52 16.58
N ILE A 287 0.72 -14.42 16.33
CA ILE A 287 0.12 -13.25 15.66
C ILE A 287 0.34 -11.96 16.47
N TYR A 288 0.19 -12.02 17.80
CA TYR A 288 0.42 -10.88 18.70
C TYR A 288 1.86 -10.38 18.63
N ASN A 289 2.86 -11.27 18.71
CA ASN A 289 4.26 -10.88 18.66
C ASN A 289 4.64 -10.31 17.29
N GLN A 290 4.16 -10.90 16.19
CA GLN A 290 4.39 -10.37 14.85
C GLN A 290 3.70 -9.00 14.65
N ALA A 291 2.49 -8.80 15.18
CA ALA A 291 1.80 -7.51 15.15
C ALA A 291 2.54 -6.43 15.97
N LYS A 292 3.15 -6.80 17.10
CA LYS A 292 4.00 -5.93 17.90
C LYS A 292 5.28 -5.52 17.16
N GLU A 293 5.96 -6.47 16.52
CA GLU A 293 7.18 -6.24 15.75
C GLU A 293 6.92 -5.31 14.54
N ASN A 294 5.81 -5.55 13.82
CA ASN A 294 5.32 -4.66 12.77
C ASN A 294 5.00 -3.24 13.29
N LEU A 295 4.44 -3.11 14.49
CA LEU A 295 4.15 -1.81 15.13
C LEU A 295 5.43 -1.06 15.50
N GLU A 296 6.45 -1.74 16.02
CA GLU A 296 7.77 -1.15 16.30
C GLU A 296 8.46 -0.71 14.99
N GLN A 297 8.36 -1.50 13.92
CA GLN A 297 8.83 -1.11 12.59
C GLN A 297 8.10 0.14 12.06
N ALA A 298 6.78 0.19 12.12
CA ALA A 298 6.00 1.35 11.67
C ALA A 298 6.35 2.62 12.46
N ASN A 299 6.52 2.51 13.78
CA ASN A 299 6.96 3.62 14.63
C ASN A 299 8.38 4.12 14.27
N SER A 300 9.28 3.23 13.84
CA SER A 300 10.61 3.66 13.34
C SER A 300 10.51 4.43 12.00
N GLN A 301 9.63 4.00 11.10
CA GLN A 301 9.38 4.68 9.82
C GLN A 301 8.73 6.05 10.02
N ILE A 302 7.77 6.17 10.95
CA ILE A 302 7.15 7.46 11.31
C ILE A 302 8.21 8.46 11.77
N LYS A 303 9.11 8.07 12.70
CA LYS A 303 10.20 8.96 13.18
C LYS A 303 11.16 9.40 12.07
N GLN A 304 11.41 8.53 11.09
CA GLN A 304 12.24 8.90 9.94
C GLN A 304 11.51 9.90 9.02
N LEU A 305 10.22 9.65 8.71
CA LEU A 305 9.38 10.58 7.94
C LEU A 305 9.21 11.94 8.65
N GLU A 306 9.06 11.97 9.97
CA GLU A 306 9.02 13.21 10.76
C GLU A 306 10.30 14.03 10.57
N LYS A 307 11.46 13.39 10.59
CA LYS A 307 12.77 14.03 10.35
C LYS A 307 12.89 14.56 8.92
N ASP A 308 12.49 13.77 7.93
CA ASP A 308 12.60 14.15 6.52
C ASP A 308 11.65 15.32 6.19
N VAL A 309 10.44 15.33 6.75
CA VAL A 309 9.50 16.47 6.68
C VAL A 309 10.08 17.74 7.28
N HIS A 310 10.85 17.66 8.39
CA HIS A 310 11.55 18.82 8.94
C HIS A 310 12.64 19.34 8.00
N THR A 311 13.47 18.46 7.42
CA THR A 311 14.50 18.91 6.46
C THR A 311 13.91 19.52 5.18
N ALA A 312 12.82 18.96 4.66
CA ALA A 312 12.12 19.50 3.49
C ALA A 312 11.48 20.87 3.80
N LYS A 313 10.98 21.08 5.02
CA LYS A 313 10.43 22.36 5.49
C LYS A 313 11.49 23.47 5.56
N ASP A 314 12.69 23.16 6.03
CA ASP A 314 13.79 24.13 6.11
C ASP A 314 14.41 24.42 4.72
N ASP A 315 14.52 23.42 3.84
CA ASP A 315 14.86 23.63 2.42
C ASP A 315 13.82 24.54 1.72
N LEU A 316 12.53 24.26 1.87
CA LEU A 316 11.45 25.09 1.32
C LEU A 316 11.51 26.53 1.84
N LYS A 317 11.82 26.72 3.13
CA LYS A 317 12.03 28.04 3.74
C LYS A 317 13.21 28.77 3.10
N SER A 318 14.33 28.09 2.85
CA SER A 318 15.48 28.67 2.15
C SER A 318 15.14 29.09 0.71
N LYS A 319 14.37 28.26 0.00
CA LYS A 319 13.87 28.54 -1.36
C LYS A 319 12.91 29.72 -1.40
N ALA A 320 12.05 29.88 -0.39
CA ALA A 320 11.20 31.06 -0.25
C ALA A 320 12.02 32.34 -0.07
N SER A 321 13.08 32.32 0.76
CA SER A 321 14.02 33.45 0.89
C SER A 321 14.73 33.78 -0.42
N LEU A 322 15.14 32.77 -1.19
CA LEU A 322 15.75 32.98 -2.51
C LEU A 322 14.76 33.58 -3.53
N ILE A 323 13.50 33.11 -3.53
CA ILE A 323 12.43 33.66 -4.37
C ILE A 323 12.18 35.14 -4.04
N ASN A 324 12.16 35.51 -2.76
CA ASN A 324 12.02 36.91 -2.35
C ASN A 324 13.17 37.79 -2.87
N SER A 325 14.43 37.35 -2.72
CA SER A 325 15.59 38.09 -3.24
C SER A 325 15.63 38.17 -4.78
N LEU A 326 15.11 37.15 -5.48
CA LEU A 326 14.92 37.21 -6.93
C LEU A 326 13.81 38.19 -7.31
N ASN A 327 12.71 38.24 -6.55
CA ASN A 327 11.61 39.18 -6.79
C ASN A 327 12.04 40.64 -6.55
N GLU A 328 12.84 40.90 -5.52
CA GLU A 328 13.49 42.21 -5.28
C GLU A 328 14.35 42.64 -6.48
N LYS A 329 15.20 41.74 -7.01
CA LYS A 329 16.00 42.01 -8.20
C LYS A 329 15.16 42.26 -9.45
N VAL A 330 14.05 41.54 -9.61
CA VAL A 330 13.10 41.75 -10.71
C VAL A 330 12.42 43.12 -10.59
N GLN A 331 12.07 43.59 -9.40
CA GLN A 331 11.53 44.95 -9.21
C GLN A 331 12.57 46.03 -9.55
N ILE A 332 13.84 45.85 -9.14
CA ILE A 332 14.94 46.77 -9.50
C ILE A 332 15.11 46.83 -11.02
N LEU A 333 15.11 45.68 -11.71
CA LEU A 333 15.19 45.62 -13.18
C LEU A 333 13.97 46.26 -13.87
N TYR A 334 12.77 46.22 -13.27
CA TYR A 334 11.61 46.96 -13.78
C TYR A 334 11.78 48.48 -13.63
N THR A 335 12.34 48.97 -12.51
CA THR A 335 12.64 50.40 -12.35
C THR A 335 13.74 50.87 -13.30
N GLU A 336 14.83 50.11 -13.45
CA GLU A 336 15.91 50.41 -14.41
C GLU A 336 15.39 50.40 -15.86
N LYS A 337 14.51 49.45 -16.21
CA LYS A 337 13.83 49.42 -17.51
C LYS A 337 13.02 50.70 -17.75
N GLY A 338 12.26 51.16 -16.76
CA GLY A 338 11.48 52.40 -16.84
C GLY A 338 12.38 53.61 -17.12
N GLU A 339 13.46 53.77 -16.36
CA GLU A 339 14.43 54.84 -16.61
C GLU A 339 15.07 54.77 -18.01
N VAL A 340 15.34 53.57 -18.53
CA VAL A 340 15.89 53.39 -19.88
C VAL A 340 14.85 53.73 -20.96
N GLU A 341 13.58 53.38 -20.76
CA GLU A 341 12.50 53.75 -21.68
C GLU A 341 12.25 55.27 -21.70
N GLU A 342 12.37 55.96 -20.55
CA GLU A 342 12.38 57.42 -20.48
C GLU A 342 13.59 58.03 -21.22
N LYS A 343 14.81 57.55 -20.97
CA LYS A 343 16.04 58.01 -21.63
C LYS A 343 15.98 57.80 -23.15
N VAL A 344 15.43 56.69 -23.62
CA VAL A 344 15.19 56.41 -25.05
C VAL A 344 14.14 57.36 -25.62
N SER A 345 13.05 57.64 -24.90
CA SER A 345 11.99 58.57 -25.34
C SER A 345 12.49 60.01 -25.46
N ALA A 346 13.32 60.44 -24.50
CA ALA A 346 13.99 61.74 -24.54
C ALA A 346 14.99 61.83 -25.72
N LEU A 347 15.80 60.78 -25.96
CA LEU A 347 16.73 60.75 -27.08
C LEU A 347 16.02 60.72 -28.45
N LEU A 348 14.88 60.02 -28.55
CA LEU A 348 14.05 60.01 -29.75
C LEU A 348 13.46 61.40 -30.03
N SER A 349 13.06 62.12 -28.99
CA SER A 349 12.57 63.50 -29.08
C SER A 349 13.67 64.49 -29.48
N GLN A 350 14.90 64.31 -28.99
CA GLN A 350 16.07 65.07 -29.45
C GLN A 350 16.41 64.75 -30.91
N TYR A 351 16.31 63.48 -31.33
CA TYR A 351 16.53 63.07 -32.71
C TYR A 351 15.49 63.66 -33.66
N THR A 352 14.21 63.68 -33.32
CA THR A 352 13.17 64.31 -34.17
C THR A 352 13.38 65.82 -34.27
N TYR A 353 13.73 66.51 -33.17
CA TYR A 353 14.07 67.94 -33.20
C TYR A 353 15.33 68.24 -34.04
N LEU A 354 16.41 67.46 -33.87
CA LEU A 354 17.61 67.59 -34.71
C LEU A 354 17.33 67.31 -36.18
N LYS A 355 16.43 66.36 -36.48
CA LYS A 355 15.98 66.07 -37.84
C LYS A 355 15.25 67.28 -38.42
N THR A 356 14.21 67.81 -37.77
CA THR A 356 13.46 68.96 -38.29
C THR A 356 14.36 70.19 -38.45
N ALA A 357 15.21 70.50 -37.45
CA ALA A 357 16.17 71.59 -37.56
C ALA A 357 17.21 71.41 -38.69
N SER A 358 17.53 70.17 -39.07
CA SER A 358 18.39 69.88 -40.24
C SER A 358 17.64 69.98 -41.58
N GLU A 359 16.36 69.62 -41.62
CA GLU A 359 15.48 69.75 -42.80
C GLU A 359 15.13 71.23 -43.05
N GLU A 360 14.86 72.00 -42.00
CA GLU A 360 14.70 73.46 -42.02
C GLU A 360 15.98 74.15 -42.51
N ARG A 361 17.16 73.78 -41.97
CA ARG A 361 18.43 74.34 -42.42
C ARG A 361 18.72 74.02 -43.88
N ALA A 362 18.56 72.77 -44.31
CA ALA A 362 18.77 72.38 -45.71
C ALA A 362 17.82 73.13 -46.66
N SER A 363 16.58 73.41 -46.22
CA SER A 363 15.63 74.24 -46.97
C SER A 363 16.10 75.68 -47.09
N HIS A 364 16.57 76.29 -46.00
CA HIS A 364 17.09 77.66 -45.99
C HIS A 364 18.40 77.81 -46.78
N ASP A 365 19.33 76.85 -46.65
CA ASP A 365 20.57 76.82 -47.44
C ASP A 365 20.25 76.69 -48.94
N SER A 366 19.25 75.89 -49.32
CA SER A 366 18.78 75.76 -50.71
C SER A 366 18.12 77.05 -51.23
N GLU A 367 17.36 77.77 -50.41
CA GLU A 367 16.79 79.07 -50.77
C GLU A 367 17.90 80.12 -50.95
N LEU A 368 18.88 80.15 -50.04
CA LEU A 368 20.03 81.07 -50.10
C LEU A 368 20.91 80.78 -51.32
N LEU A 369 21.11 79.51 -51.69
CA LEU A 369 21.78 79.12 -52.94
C LEU A 369 21.00 79.61 -54.17
N PHE A 370 19.69 79.39 -54.23
CA PHE A 370 18.86 79.92 -55.33
C PHE A 370 18.95 81.45 -55.45
N GLN A 371 18.95 82.18 -54.33
CA GLN A 371 19.17 83.63 -54.29
C GLN A 371 20.60 84.06 -54.66
N LYS A 372 21.59 83.15 -54.63
CA LYS A 372 22.96 83.40 -55.07
C LYS A 372 23.12 83.13 -56.56
N ASP A 373 22.51 82.07 -57.07
CA ASP A 373 22.50 81.72 -58.49
C ASP A 373 21.76 82.78 -59.31
N ASP A 374 20.61 83.28 -58.85
CA ASP A 374 19.93 84.41 -59.50
C ASP A 374 20.82 85.67 -59.59
N LYS A 375 21.54 86.00 -58.50
CA LYS A 375 22.49 87.13 -58.49
C LYS A 375 23.72 86.87 -59.37
N LEU A 376 24.13 85.62 -59.55
CA LEU A 376 25.21 85.23 -60.46
C LEU A 376 24.76 85.38 -61.91
N ASN A 377 23.57 84.90 -62.27
CA ASN A 377 22.96 85.09 -63.59
C ASN A 377 22.83 86.58 -63.93
N GLN A 378 22.36 87.41 -63.00
CA GLN A 378 22.30 88.87 -63.16
C GLN A 378 23.67 89.55 -63.34
N LEU A 379 24.76 88.94 -62.87
CA LEU A 379 26.13 89.44 -63.06
C LEU A 379 26.72 88.93 -64.38
N GLU A 380 26.42 87.69 -64.78
CA GLU A 380 26.82 87.11 -66.06
C GLU A 380 26.14 87.81 -67.24
N GLU A 381 24.86 88.18 -67.12
CA GLU A 381 24.15 89.01 -68.10
C GLU A 381 24.82 90.39 -68.26
N LYS A 382 25.12 91.07 -67.15
CA LYS A 382 25.81 92.38 -67.15
C LYS A 382 27.22 92.29 -67.73
N LEU A 383 27.95 91.23 -67.41
CA LEU A 383 29.28 90.97 -67.98
C LEU A 383 29.19 90.69 -69.49
N SER A 384 28.19 89.92 -69.93
CA SER A 384 27.96 89.63 -71.34
C SER A 384 27.59 90.88 -72.13
N ALA A 385 26.78 91.78 -71.55
CA ALA A 385 26.50 93.09 -72.12
C ALA A 385 27.77 93.95 -72.24
N ALA A 386 28.55 94.06 -71.16
CA ALA A 386 29.80 94.82 -71.16
C ALA A 386 30.86 94.27 -72.14
N LEU A 387 30.95 92.95 -72.31
CA LEU A 387 31.81 92.30 -73.31
C LEU A 387 31.30 92.54 -74.74
N SER A 388 29.98 92.54 -74.96
CA SER A 388 29.35 92.91 -76.23
C SER A 388 29.67 94.37 -76.61
N ASP A 389 29.54 95.30 -75.68
CA ASP A 389 29.85 96.71 -75.89
C ASP A 389 31.35 96.95 -76.09
N SER A 390 32.21 96.34 -75.28
CA SER A 390 33.67 96.37 -75.47
C SER A 390 34.11 95.79 -76.82
N SER A 391 33.38 94.81 -77.36
CA SER A 391 33.61 94.28 -78.71
C SER A 391 33.24 95.31 -79.80
N LYS A 392 32.12 96.04 -79.64
CA LYS A 392 31.71 97.14 -80.54
C LYS A 392 32.70 98.30 -80.50
N ASP A 393 33.20 98.65 -79.31
CA ASP A 393 34.26 99.64 -79.15
C ASP A 393 35.55 99.18 -79.84
N ARG A 394 35.91 97.89 -79.71
CA ARG A 394 37.08 97.32 -80.39
C ARG A 394 36.94 97.34 -81.92
N THR A 395 35.77 97.06 -82.48
CA THR A 395 35.53 97.22 -83.93
C THR A 395 35.62 98.68 -84.34
N ARG A 396 35.05 99.61 -83.56
CA ARG A 396 35.11 101.05 -83.85
C ARG A 396 36.53 101.62 -83.73
N ILE A 397 37.34 101.12 -82.80
CA ILE A 397 38.77 101.45 -82.70
C ILE A 397 39.53 100.90 -83.91
N ALA A 398 39.18 99.72 -84.44
CA ALA A 398 39.79 99.20 -85.66
C ALA A 398 39.41 100.04 -86.89
N GLU A 399 38.15 100.46 -87.02
CA GLU A 399 37.67 101.38 -88.05
C GLU A 399 38.44 102.72 -88.01
N LEU A 400 38.51 103.37 -86.84
CA LEU A 400 39.25 104.63 -86.65
C LEU A 400 40.76 104.49 -86.91
N ASN A 401 41.38 103.34 -86.59
CA ASN A 401 42.78 103.09 -86.92
C ASN A 401 43.00 102.87 -88.43
N ASN A 402 42.03 102.29 -89.14
CA ASN A 402 42.08 102.18 -90.60
C ASN A 402 41.92 103.56 -91.26
N GLU A 403 41.04 104.43 -90.74
CA GLU A 403 40.91 105.83 -91.17
C GLU A 403 42.17 106.66 -90.90
N LEU A 404 42.82 106.46 -89.74
CA LEU A 404 44.12 107.05 -89.42
C LEU A 404 45.21 106.52 -90.37
N GLY A 405 45.18 105.23 -90.70
CA GLY A 405 46.08 104.61 -91.68
C GLY A 405 45.93 105.21 -93.08
N THR A 406 44.71 105.33 -93.60
CA THR A 406 44.47 105.91 -94.94
C THR A 406 44.83 107.39 -94.99
N THR A 407 44.40 108.19 -94.02
CA THR A 407 44.78 109.62 -93.94
C THR A 407 46.29 109.82 -93.81
N ARG A 408 46.99 108.94 -93.08
CA ARG A 408 48.46 108.94 -93.03
C ARG A 408 49.09 108.62 -94.38
N THR A 409 48.60 107.61 -95.11
CA THR A 409 49.11 107.33 -96.47
C THR A 409 48.84 108.46 -97.46
N ILE A 410 47.76 109.21 -97.30
CA ILE A 410 47.49 110.43 -98.09
C ILE A 410 48.54 111.50 -97.78
N LEU A 411 48.81 111.76 -96.50
CA LEU A 411 49.83 112.72 -96.07
C LEU A 411 51.25 112.33 -96.53
N ASP A 412 51.62 111.05 -96.41
CA ASP A 412 52.92 110.55 -96.89
C ASP A 412 53.05 110.73 -98.42
N ASN A 413 51.97 110.54 -99.19
CA ASN A 413 51.93 110.84 -100.62
C ASN A 413 52.05 112.34 -100.93
N GLU A 414 51.42 113.22 -100.16
CA GLU A 414 51.61 114.68 -100.28
C GLU A 414 53.05 115.11 -99.98
N VAL A 415 53.69 114.49 -98.97
CA VAL A 415 55.11 114.73 -98.64
C VAL A 415 56.03 114.28 -99.79
N VAL A 416 55.75 113.13 -100.41
CA VAL A 416 56.48 112.68 -101.61
C VAL A 416 56.27 113.64 -102.78
N ALA A 417 55.04 114.07 -103.07
CA ALA A 417 54.75 115.04 -104.12
C ALA A 417 55.44 116.39 -103.89
N ARG A 418 55.46 116.87 -102.63
CA ARG A 418 56.19 118.07 -102.23
C ARG A 418 57.71 117.91 -102.39
N LYS A 419 58.25 116.72 -102.12
CA LYS A 419 59.67 116.45 -102.38
C LYS A 419 59.98 116.50 -103.87
N SER A 420 59.18 115.86 -104.72
CA SER A 420 59.37 115.93 -106.19
C SER A 420 59.31 117.36 -106.73
N LEU A 421 58.48 118.24 -106.15
CA LEU A 421 58.48 119.67 -106.45
C LEU A 421 59.77 120.38 -105.99
N SER A 422 60.31 120.02 -104.82
CA SER A 422 61.59 120.55 -104.32
C SER A 422 62.76 120.14 -105.18
N ASP A 423 62.83 118.86 -105.56
CA ASP A 423 63.89 118.29 -106.41
C ASP A 423 63.84 118.94 -107.81
N LEU A 424 62.64 119.22 -108.35
CA LEU A 424 62.44 119.96 -109.59
C LEU A 424 62.91 121.42 -109.49
N VAL A 425 62.60 122.13 -108.40
CA VAL A 425 63.07 123.51 -108.18
C VAL A 425 64.60 123.56 -108.15
N GLN A 426 65.26 122.67 -107.40
CA GLN A 426 66.73 122.62 -107.36
C GLN A 426 67.33 122.37 -108.76
N SER A 427 66.75 121.46 -109.54
CA SER A 427 67.18 121.23 -110.93
C SER A 427 67.06 122.50 -111.81
N THR A 428 66.05 123.34 -111.60
CA THR A 428 65.94 124.63 -112.32
C THR A 428 66.95 125.68 -111.88
N GLU A 429 67.36 125.70 -110.61
CA GLU A 429 68.42 126.59 -110.12
C GLU A 429 69.80 126.17 -110.66
N GLU A 430 70.07 124.86 -110.73
CA GLU A 430 71.32 124.31 -111.29
C GLU A 430 71.45 124.62 -112.79
N ALA A 431 70.38 124.46 -113.58
CA ALA A 431 70.37 124.86 -115.00
C ALA A 431 70.61 126.38 -115.21
N LEU A 432 70.11 127.22 -114.30
CA LEU A 432 70.36 128.66 -114.28
C LEU A 432 71.82 129.01 -113.95
N ARG A 433 72.47 128.21 -113.11
CA ARG A 433 73.89 128.35 -112.75
C ARG A 433 74.80 128.02 -113.93
N ASP A 434 74.52 126.95 -114.66
CA ASP A 434 75.37 126.54 -115.79
C ASP A 434 75.25 127.47 -116.99
N SER A 435 74.02 127.94 -117.30
CA SER A 435 73.78 129.03 -118.26
C SER A 435 74.65 130.27 -117.99
N ARG A 436 74.81 130.64 -116.71
CA ARG A 436 75.64 131.77 -116.28
C ARG A 436 77.15 131.52 -116.43
N ASN A 437 77.60 130.28 -116.33
CA ASN A 437 79.00 129.89 -116.53
C ASN A 437 79.36 129.87 -118.03
N GLU A 438 78.42 129.47 -118.89
CA GLU A 438 78.64 129.40 -120.34
C GLU A 438 78.87 130.79 -120.97
N VAL A 439 78.14 131.80 -120.50
CA VAL A 439 78.33 133.21 -120.87
C VAL A 439 79.74 133.72 -120.50
N PHE A 440 80.36 133.17 -119.46
CA PHE A 440 81.72 133.56 -119.05
C PHE A 440 82.78 132.99 -120.02
N LYS A 441 82.67 131.72 -120.41
CA LYS A 441 83.58 131.06 -121.37
C LYS A 441 83.59 131.77 -122.74
N LEU A 442 82.40 132.14 -123.24
CA LEU A 442 82.25 132.83 -124.53
C LEU A 442 82.94 134.21 -124.56
N SER A 443 83.24 134.79 -123.39
CA SER A 443 84.02 136.04 -123.29
C SER A 443 85.54 135.81 -123.28
N GLU A 444 86.01 134.59 -123.07
CA GLU A 444 87.43 134.23 -122.94
C GLU A 444 88.01 133.75 -124.28
N GLU A 445 87.27 132.89 -125.00
CA GLU A 445 87.68 132.37 -126.32
C GLU A 445 87.88 133.47 -127.37
N LEU A 446 87.14 134.59 -127.26
CA LEU A 446 87.16 135.70 -128.22
C LEU A 446 88.50 136.47 -128.27
N ASP A 447 89.26 136.48 -127.17
CA ASP A 447 90.57 137.13 -127.11
C ASP A 447 91.74 136.17 -127.39
N GLU A 448 91.53 134.87 -127.24
CA GLU A 448 92.57 133.86 -127.50
C GLU A 448 92.74 133.57 -129.01
N VAL A 449 91.65 133.58 -129.78
CA VAL A 449 91.66 133.47 -131.26
C VAL A 449 92.49 134.57 -131.93
N LYS A 450 92.65 135.73 -131.30
CA LYS A 450 93.51 136.83 -131.81
C LYS A 450 95.01 136.55 -131.66
N ARG A 451 95.42 135.59 -130.83
CA ARG A 451 96.83 135.30 -130.52
C ARG A 451 97.35 134.08 -131.27
N SER A 452 96.57 133.00 -131.29
CA SER A 452 96.99 131.68 -131.81
C SER A 452 97.28 131.66 -133.31
N ASN A 453 96.60 132.50 -134.10
CA ASN A 453 96.77 132.60 -135.55
C ASN A 453 98.16 133.16 -135.97
N GLN A 454 98.94 133.70 -135.02
CA GLN A 454 100.26 134.29 -135.28
C GLN A 454 101.43 133.27 -135.19
N ASP A 455 101.28 132.18 -134.41
CA ASP A 455 102.39 131.26 -134.06
C ASP A 455 102.38 129.94 -134.86
N LEU A 456 101.20 129.51 -135.32
CA LEU A 456 100.95 128.20 -135.95
C LEU A 456 101.82 127.87 -137.18
N MET A 457 102.35 128.90 -137.85
CA MET A 457 103.26 128.79 -139.01
C MET A 457 104.61 128.11 -138.71
N THR A 458 105.00 127.94 -137.45
CA THR A 458 106.42 127.70 -137.08
C THR A 458 106.77 126.27 -136.64
N ARG A 459 105.81 125.43 -136.23
CA ARG A 459 106.07 124.30 -135.31
C ARG A 459 105.71 122.89 -135.79
N ILE A 460 105.04 122.73 -136.94
CA ILE A 460 104.48 121.44 -137.38
C ILE A 460 105.53 120.33 -137.61
N SER A 461 106.79 120.67 -137.92
CA SER A 461 107.72 119.73 -138.57
C SER A 461 108.61 118.85 -137.67
N LYS A 462 108.32 118.66 -136.36
CA LYS A 462 109.40 118.21 -135.42
C LYS A 462 109.17 117.07 -134.40
N LEU A 463 107.95 116.57 -134.13
CA LEU A 463 107.75 115.57 -133.06
C LEU A 463 106.76 114.46 -133.43
N THR A 464 107.30 113.29 -133.80
CA THR A 464 106.54 112.07 -134.16
C THR A 464 107.04 110.81 -133.43
N ASP A 465 108.24 110.83 -132.83
CA ASP A 465 109.05 109.60 -132.70
C ASP A 465 109.15 108.97 -131.29
N GLU A 466 108.68 109.63 -130.21
CA GLU A 466 109.10 109.31 -128.81
C GLU A 466 108.19 108.33 -128.02
N ALA A 467 107.16 107.73 -128.63
CA ALA A 467 105.93 107.34 -127.90
C ALA A 467 105.75 105.85 -127.47
N SER A 468 106.76 105.12 -126.98
CA SER A 468 106.70 103.63 -126.93
C SER A 468 106.84 102.84 -125.59
N GLU A 469 107.46 103.32 -124.50
CA GLU A 469 107.98 102.41 -123.45
C GLU A 469 107.04 101.95 -122.30
N VAL A 470 106.51 102.86 -121.46
CA VAL A 470 106.36 102.58 -120.01
C VAL A 470 105.06 101.84 -119.59
N ARG A 471 104.91 100.58 -119.97
CA ARG A 471 103.65 99.80 -119.83
C ARG A 471 103.52 98.87 -118.60
N GLN A 472 104.33 99.04 -117.54
CA GLN A 472 104.65 97.95 -116.58
C GLN A 472 104.21 98.12 -115.10
N ALA A 473 103.62 99.24 -114.68
CA ALA A 473 103.40 99.58 -113.26
C ALA A 473 102.15 98.91 -112.59
N LEU A 474 102.17 97.59 -112.43
CA LEU A 474 101.15 96.76 -111.77
C LEU A 474 101.12 96.90 -110.22
N ALA A 475 100.08 96.32 -109.59
CA ALA A 475 100.12 95.62 -108.27
C ALA A 475 99.91 96.37 -106.92
N ASN A 476 99.81 97.69 -106.87
CA ASN A 476 100.10 98.45 -105.62
C ASN A 476 99.10 98.43 -104.41
N LYS A 477 97.84 97.94 -104.50
CA LYS A 477 96.89 97.96 -103.34
C LYS A 477 95.85 96.82 -103.37
N ILE A 478 95.45 96.33 -102.20
CA ILE A 478 94.42 95.30 -101.91
C ILE A 478 93.65 95.57 -100.57
N GLU A 479 93.79 96.78 -100.02
CA GLU A 479 93.82 97.06 -98.57
C GLU A 479 92.54 97.74 -98.02
N GLN A 480 91.35 97.17 -98.21
CA GLN A 480 90.07 97.80 -97.78
C GLN A 480 89.00 96.85 -97.18
N ALA A 481 89.40 95.68 -96.65
CA ALA A 481 88.45 94.58 -96.33
C ALA A 481 87.98 94.46 -94.86
N GLU A 482 88.32 95.39 -93.95
CA GLU A 482 88.26 95.13 -92.48
C GLU A 482 87.03 95.67 -91.72
N SER A 483 86.11 96.43 -92.34
CA SER A 483 85.12 97.28 -91.63
C SER A 483 83.87 96.58 -91.04
N VAL A 484 83.81 95.25 -90.97
CA VAL A 484 82.56 94.48 -90.73
C VAL A 484 82.30 94.11 -89.25
N SER A 485 83.26 94.30 -88.35
CA SER A 485 83.23 93.68 -86.99
C SER A 485 82.24 94.29 -85.96
N ALA A 486 81.43 95.28 -86.33
CA ALA A 486 80.68 96.12 -85.36
C ALA A 486 79.33 95.54 -84.88
N SER A 487 78.74 94.57 -85.58
CA SER A 487 77.32 94.18 -85.40
C SER A 487 77.03 93.12 -84.33
N LEU A 488 78.05 92.51 -83.73
CA LEU A 488 77.90 91.33 -82.84
C LEU A 488 77.75 91.63 -81.34
N SER A 489 77.70 92.90 -80.93
CA SER A 489 77.80 93.28 -79.51
C SER A 489 76.47 93.23 -78.73
N ASP A 490 75.35 93.58 -79.34
CA ASP A 490 74.09 93.83 -78.61
C ASP A 490 73.32 92.54 -78.27
N GLU A 491 73.47 91.49 -79.09
CA GLU A 491 72.77 90.21 -78.92
C GLU A 491 73.22 89.47 -77.63
N LEU A 492 74.47 89.70 -77.20
CA LEU A 492 75.10 89.08 -76.04
C LEU A 492 74.52 89.56 -74.68
N ALA A 493 73.78 90.67 -74.66
CA ALA A 493 73.13 91.19 -73.46
C ALA A 493 71.89 90.36 -73.07
N SER A 494 71.06 90.01 -74.04
CA SER A 494 69.76 89.34 -73.84
C SER A 494 69.88 87.98 -73.14
N VAL A 495 70.85 87.17 -73.56
CA VAL A 495 71.06 85.80 -73.07
C VAL A 495 71.40 85.77 -71.56
N ARG A 496 72.02 86.83 -71.03
CA ARG A 496 72.47 86.89 -69.62
C ARG A 496 71.33 87.12 -68.62
N GLU A 497 70.18 87.67 -69.03
CA GLU A 497 69.05 87.87 -68.12
C GLU A 497 68.26 86.56 -67.89
N VAL A 498 68.06 85.77 -68.94
CA VAL A 498 67.33 84.49 -68.88
C VAL A 498 68.01 83.51 -67.91
N LEU A 499 69.34 83.44 -67.95
CA LEU A 499 70.16 82.58 -67.08
C LEU A 499 69.91 82.82 -65.58
N LYS A 500 69.66 84.08 -65.18
CA LYS A 500 69.37 84.45 -63.78
C LYS A 500 68.02 83.94 -63.27
N LYS A 501 67.02 83.77 -64.15
CA LYS A 501 65.69 83.25 -63.76
C LYS A 501 65.75 81.74 -63.51
N SER A 502 66.34 80.99 -64.44
CA SER A 502 66.50 79.52 -64.31
C SER A 502 67.29 79.08 -63.06
N GLN A 503 68.23 79.89 -62.59
CA GLN A 503 69.04 79.54 -61.41
C GLN A 503 68.26 79.65 -60.08
N GLY A 504 67.24 80.51 -60.00
CA GLY A 504 66.37 80.60 -58.82
C GLY A 504 65.39 79.44 -58.69
N GLU A 505 64.83 78.99 -59.82
CA GLU A 505 63.89 77.86 -59.88
C GLU A 505 64.56 76.53 -59.48
N LEU A 506 65.84 76.37 -59.81
CA LEU A 506 66.67 75.23 -59.39
C LEU A 506 66.88 75.19 -57.86
N GLU A 507 66.99 76.34 -57.20
CA GLU A 507 67.17 76.39 -55.74
C GLU A 507 65.87 76.09 -54.98
N VAL A 508 64.72 76.50 -55.52
CA VAL A 508 63.39 76.18 -54.96
C VAL A 508 63.10 74.67 -55.08
N THR A 509 63.34 74.08 -56.25
CA THR A 509 63.13 72.64 -56.47
C THR A 509 64.08 71.76 -55.64
N SER A 510 65.33 72.19 -55.45
CA SER A 510 66.28 71.53 -54.54
C SER A 510 65.80 71.52 -53.08
N LYS A 511 65.23 72.63 -52.59
CA LYS A 511 64.65 72.72 -51.23
C LYS A 511 63.39 71.87 -51.06
N GLN A 512 62.57 71.72 -52.11
CA GLN A 512 61.44 70.79 -52.12
C GLN A 512 61.89 69.33 -52.11
N LEU A 513 62.99 68.98 -52.80
CA LEU A 513 63.54 67.62 -52.79
C LEU A 513 64.06 67.23 -51.39
N LEU A 514 64.62 68.18 -50.64
CA LEU A 514 65.06 67.97 -49.26
C LEU A 514 63.90 67.62 -48.31
N SER A 515 62.79 68.36 -48.33
CA SER A 515 61.63 68.06 -47.46
C SER A 515 60.90 66.76 -47.86
N VAL A 516 60.93 66.39 -49.15
CA VAL A 516 60.50 65.05 -49.61
C VAL A 516 61.42 63.94 -49.07
N SER A 517 62.73 64.19 -48.97
CA SER A 517 63.68 63.24 -48.38
C SER A 517 63.49 63.08 -46.86
N GLU A 518 63.25 64.17 -46.13
CA GLU A 518 63.00 64.13 -44.69
C GLU A 518 61.69 63.40 -44.35
N SER A 519 60.59 63.73 -45.03
CA SER A 519 59.30 63.06 -44.85
C SER A 519 59.33 61.58 -45.24
N HIS A 520 60.09 61.18 -46.26
CA HIS A 520 60.37 59.78 -46.56
C HIS A 520 61.15 59.08 -45.43
N SER A 521 62.03 59.78 -44.71
CA SER A 521 62.75 59.23 -43.56
C SER A 521 61.84 58.97 -42.35
N ASP A 522 60.84 59.82 -42.11
CA ASP A 522 59.87 59.65 -41.03
C ASP A 522 58.83 58.59 -41.36
N LEU A 523 58.32 58.54 -42.60
CA LEU A 523 57.47 57.44 -43.08
C LEU A 523 58.16 56.08 -42.91
N LYS A 524 59.49 56.01 -43.12
CA LYS A 524 60.28 54.79 -42.88
C LYS A 524 60.39 54.41 -41.40
N LYS A 525 60.41 55.37 -40.47
CA LYS A 525 60.35 55.11 -39.02
C LYS A 525 58.96 54.59 -38.63
N GLU A 526 57.91 55.26 -39.09
CA GLU A 526 56.51 54.89 -38.81
C GLU A 526 56.18 53.48 -39.32
N LEU A 527 56.61 53.13 -40.54
CA LEU A 527 56.47 51.78 -41.09
C LEU A 527 57.16 50.71 -40.22
N LEU A 528 58.36 51.01 -39.72
CA LEU A 528 59.15 50.07 -38.90
C LEU A 528 58.49 49.86 -37.51
N ASP A 529 57.97 50.91 -36.90
CA ASP A 529 57.22 50.81 -35.64
C ASP A 529 55.82 50.19 -35.84
N ALA A 530 55.20 50.36 -37.01
CA ALA A 530 53.99 49.61 -37.37
C ALA A 530 54.27 48.10 -37.48
N TYR A 531 55.39 47.69 -38.07
CA TYR A 531 55.82 46.28 -38.09
C TYR A 531 56.06 45.72 -36.69
N LYS A 532 56.73 46.45 -35.78
CA LYS A 532 56.89 46.02 -34.38
C LYS A 532 55.54 45.82 -33.66
N LYS A 533 54.59 46.73 -33.86
CA LYS A 533 53.23 46.65 -33.29
C LYS A 533 52.43 45.47 -33.88
N LEU A 534 52.64 45.16 -35.16
CA LEU A 534 52.05 43.98 -35.80
C LEU A 534 52.65 42.68 -35.23
N GLU A 535 53.96 42.64 -34.97
CA GLU A 535 54.62 41.49 -34.36
C GLU A 535 54.19 41.28 -32.89
N SER A 536 54.06 42.36 -32.10
CA SER A 536 53.57 42.23 -30.71
C SER A 536 52.13 41.73 -30.65
N THR A 537 51.23 42.29 -31.47
CA THR A 537 49.81 41.87 -31.52
C THR A 537 49.64 40.45 -32.07
N GLN A 538 50.46 40.02 -33.03
CA GLN A 538 50.50 38.62 -33.49
C GLN A 538 50.94 37.66 -32.37
N ASN A 539 51.94 38.04 -31.56
CA ASN A 539 52.38 37.24 -30.41
C ASN A 539 51.32 37.18 -29.30
N GLU A 540 50.55 38.24 -29.09
CA GLU A 540 49.39 38.23 -28.19
C GLU A 540 48.27 37.33 -28.72
N LEU A 541 47.94 37.41 -30.02
CA LEU A 541 46.96 36.53 -30.67
C LEU A 541 47.34 35.03 -30.56
N VAL A 542 48.62 34.69 -30.56
CA VAL A 542 49.11 33.32 -30.32
C VAL A 542 48.95 32.90 -28.85
N LYS A 543 49.08 33.81 -27.88
CA LYS A 543 48.78 33.52 -26.46
C LYS A 543 47.27 33.32 -26.25
N GLU A 544 46.44 34.22 -26.79
CA GLU A 544 44.98 34.12 -26.75
C GLU A 544 44.49 32.80 -27.35
N ARG A 545 45.03 32.37 -28.50
CA ARG A 545 44.70 31.07 -29.10
C ARG A 545 45.05 29.87 -28.19
N LYS A 546 46.10 29.96 -27.36
CA LYS A 546 46.43 28.92 -26.38
C LYS A 546 45.45 28.92 -25.20
N ILE A 547 45.10 30.08 -24.67
CA ILE A 547 44.12 30.24 -23.57
C ILE A 547 42.73 29.78 -24.02
N ASN A 548 42.30 30.17 -25.22
CA ASN A 548 41.05 29.73 -25.81
C ASN A 548 41.04 28.21 -26.04
N ALA A 549 42.19 27.60 -26.37
CA ALA A 549 42.32 26.15 -26.48
C ALA A 549 42.34 25.39 -25.13
N THR A 550 42.66 26.01 -23.99
CA THR A 550 42.46 25.40 -22.67
C THR A 550 41.01 25.55 -22.22
N LEU A 551 40.45 26.76 -22.32
CA LEU A 551 39.04 27.05 -21.98
C LEU A 551 38.05 26.16 -22.75
N ASN A 552 38.27 25.87 -24.04
CA ASN A 552 37.40 24.95 -24.79
C ASN A 552 37.47 23.50 -24.26
N ARG A 553 38.61 23.03 -23.74
CA ARG A 553 38.73 21.69 -23.14
C ARG A 553 38.02 21.61 -21.79
N GLU A 554 38.13 22.66 -20.99
CA GLU A 554 37.40 22.81 -19.73
C GLU A 554 35.89 22.86 -19.99
N LEU A 555 35.44 23.63 -20.99
CA LEU A 555 34.05 23.68 -21.43
C LEU A 555 33.53 22.29 -21.87
N GLU A 556 34.31 21.54 -22.67
CA GLU A 556 33.95 20.19 -23.11
C GLU A 556 33.85 19.21 -21.92
N ALA A 557 34.70 19.37 -20.90
CA ALA A 557 34.62 18.59 -19.66
C ALA A 557 33.37 18.92 -18.83
N PHE A 558 33.05 20.22 -18.65
CA PHE A 558 31.83 20.64 -17.96
C PHE A 558 30.55 20.18 -18.69
N VAL A 559 30.54 20.19 -20.03
CA VAL A 559 29.42 19.65 -20.83
C VAL A 559 29.25 18.15 -20.57
N LYS A 560 30.33 17.36 -20.56
CA LYS A 560 30.26 15.92 -20.24
C LYS A 560 29.75 15.65 -18.83
N GLN A 561 30.20 16.42 -17.84
CA GLN A 561 29.72 16.32 -16.46
C GLN A 561 28.22 16.66 -16.35
N SER A 562 27.78 17.74 -17.02
CA SER A 562 26.37 18.16 -17.07
C SER A 562 25.46 17.08 -17.69
N VAL A 563 25.91 16.38 -18.74
CA VAL A 563 25.17 15.25 -19.32
C VAL A 563 25.00 14.11 -18.30
N ILE A 564 26.05 13.75 -17.56
CA ILE A 564 25.98 12.71 -16.51
C ILE A 564 25.00 13.13 -15.40
N GLU A 565 25.12 14.37 -14.91
CA GLU A 565 24.23 14.90 -13.87
C GLU A 565 22.76 14.95 -14.34
N SER A 566 22.51 15.35 -15.59
CA SER A 566 21.16 15.36 -16.17
C SER A 566 20.51 13.97 -16.22
N LYS A 567 21.32 12.91 -16.38
CA LYS A 567 20.87 11.51 -16.35
C LYS A 567 20.57 11.05 -14.91
N ALA A 568 21.38 11.45 -13.94
CA ALA A 568 21.12 11.18 -12.52
C ALA A 568 19.86 11.89 -12.02
N ARG A 569 19.70 13.19 -12.33
CA ARG A 569 18.48 13.97 -12.03
C ARG A 569 17.22 13.33 -12.65
N ARG A 570 17.32 12.74 -13.85
CA ARG A 570 16.19 12.05 -14.49
C ARG A 570 15.80 10.75 -13.81
N GLY A 571 16.76 10.01 -13.20
CA GLY A 571 16.44 8.85 -12.36
C GLY A 571 15.64 9.28 -11.13
N LEU A 572 16.19 10.24 -10.36
CA LEU A 572 15.55 10.77 -9.15
C LEU A 572 14.16 11.40 -9.41
N GLN A 573 13.92 11.95 -10.61
CA GLN A 573 12.58 12.42 -11.00
C GLN A 573 11.57 11.28 -11.13
N VAL A 574 11.97 10.13 -11.72
CA VAL A 574 11.08 8.95 -11.83
C VAL A 574 10.78 8.39 -10.44
N ASP A 575 11.79 8.28 -9.57
CA ASP A 575 11.62 7.83 -8.19
C ASP A 575 10.65 8.75 -7.40
N LEU A 576 10.74 10.07 -7.62
CA LEU A 576 9.86 11.08 -7.03
C LEU A 576 8.42 11.01 -7.56
N ASP A 577 8.24 10.79 -8.87
CA ASP A 577 6.92 10.67 -9.49
C ASP A 577 6.20 9.39 -9.02
N GLU A 578 6.93 8.27 -8.87
CA GLU A 578 6.44 7.01 -8.32
C GLU A 578 6.01 7.18 -6.85
N ALA A 579 6.89 7.74 -6.00
CA ALA A 579 6.58 8.00 -4.59
C ALA A 579 5.38 8.95 -4.41
N THR A 580 5.27 9.98 -5.26
CA THR A 580 4.11 10.90 -5.26
C THR A 580 2.81 10.18 -5.62
N ARG A 581 2.87 9.21 -6.56
CA ARG A 581 1.74 8.37 -6.91
C ARG A 581 1.29 7.51 -5.73
N SER A 582 2.22 6.79 -5.09
CA SER A 582 1.93 5.95 -3.91
C SER A 582 1.34 6.77 -2.76
N LEU A 583 1.87 7.96 -2.48
CA LEU A 583 1.33 8.87 -1.47
C LEU A 583 -0.13 9.29 -1.77
N SER A 584 -0.47 9.51 -3.04
CA SER A 584 -1.85 9.82 -3.44
C SER A 584 -2.82 8.65 -3.22
N GLU A 585 -2.35 7.41 -3.40
CA GLU A 585 -3.13 6.19 -3.18
C GLU A 585 -3.29 5.89 -1.68
N VAL A 586 -2.23 6.09 -0.88
CA VAL A 586 -2.29 6.03 0.60
C VAL A 586 -3.22 7.10 1.17
N THR A 587 -3.20 8.32 0.62
CA THR A 587 -4.13 9.40 1.02
C THR A 587 -5.58 9.00 0.72
N LYS A 588 -5.81 8.38 -0.45
CA LYS A 588 -7.13 7.90 -0.88
C LYS A 588 -7.64 6.72 -0.04
N SER A 589 -6.77 5.78 0.34
CA SER A 589 -7.13 4.66 1.24
C SER A 589 -7.36 5.15 2.68
N THR A 590 -6.53 6.05 3.20
CA THR A 590 -6.73 6.71 4.50
C THR A 590 -8.06 7.46 4.58
N LEU A 591 -8.44 8.19 3.52
CA LEU A 591 -9.76 8.84 3.44
C LEU A 591 -10.91 7.82 3.41
N SER A 592 -10.74 6.68 2.76
CA SER A 592 -11.72 5.58 2.79
C SER A 592 -11.83 4.95 4.18
N LEU A 593 -10.70 4.73 4.86
CA LEU A 593 -10.64 4.15 6.20
C LEU A 593 -11.22 5.09 7.25
N SER A 594 -10.90 6.39 7.17
CA SER A 594 -11.47 7.45 8.00
C SER A 594 -12.99 7.52 7.86
N LYS A 595 -13.50 7.44 6.63
CA LYS A 595 -14.95 7.38 6.38
C LYS A 595 -15.60 6.09 6.89
N GLN A 596 -14.91 4.95 6.83
CA GLN A 596 -15.39 3.72 7.47
C GLN A 596 -15.43 3.89 9.00
N LEU A 597 -14.37 4.43 9.61
CA LEU A 597 -14.26 4.70 11.05
C LEU A 597 -15.37 5.65 11.54
N GLU A 598 -15.68 6.70 10.77
CA GLU A 598 -16.81 7.60 11.00
C GLU A 598 -18.13 6.82 11.03
N THR A 599 -18.40 5.98 10.02
CA THR A 599 -19.62 5.15 9.98
C THR A 599 -19.67 4.07 11.07
N THR A 600 -18.54 3.55 11.55
CA THR A 600 -18.52 2.64 12.71
C THR A 600 -18.76 3.39 14.01
N ASN A 601 -18.24 4.61 14.16
CA ASN A 601 -18.57 5.45 15.32
C ASN A 601 -20.06 5.81 15.34
N SER A 602 -20.68 6.12 14.21
CA SER A 602 -22.15 6.31 14.13
C SER A 602 -22.92 5.07 14.59
N LYS A 603 -22.46 3.86 14.18
CA LYS A 603 -23.05 2.60 14.64
C LYS A 603 -22.82 2.33 16.12
N ILE A 604 -21.65 2.67 16.66
CA ILE A 604 -21.33 2.51 18.09
C ILE A 604 -22.20 3.44 18.94
N SER A 605 -22.46 4.69 18.49
CA SER A 605 -23.44 5.56 19.14
C SER A 605 -24.86 4.97 19.12
N ALA A 606 -25.34 4.49 17.97
CA ALA A 606 -26.65 3.86 17.86
C ALA A 606 -26.79 2.62 18.77
N ILE A 607 -25.78 1.72 18.78
CA ILE A 607 -25.75 0.54 19.65
C ILE A 607 -25.68 0.93 21.14
N LYS A 608 -25.03 2.06 21.46
CA LYS A 608 -25.00 2.60 22.83
C LYS A 608 -26.37 3.14 23.26
N GLU A 609 -27.08 3.84 22.37
CA GLU A 609 -28.45 4.30 22.57
C GLU A 609 -29.43 3.13 22.71
N GLU A 610 -29.33 2.11 21.84
CA GLU A 610 -30.07 0.84 21.94
C GLU A 610 -29.80 0.12 23.27
N LYS A 611 -28.54 0.05 23.72
CA LYS A 611 -28.16 -0.53 25.02
C LYS A 611 -28.78 0.25 26.18
N GLU A 612 -28.83 1.57 26.11
CA GLU A 612 -29.43 2.41 27.16
C GLU A 612 -30.96 2.21 27.21
N MET A 613 -31.62 2.12 26.05
CA MET A 613 -33.05 1.80 25.93
C MET A 613 -33.37 0.40 26.46
N LEU A 614 -32.56 -0.61 26.12
CA LEU A 614 -32.70 -1.97 26.61
C LEU A 614 -32.47 -2.08 28.12
N SER A 615 -31.54 -1.30 28.69
CA SER A 615 -31.36 -1.25 30.15
C SER A 615 -32.60 -0.70 30.85
N LYS A 616 -33.14 0.44 30.36
CA LYS A 616 -34.38 1.03 30.90
C LYS A 616 -35.55 0.05 30.84
N SER A 617 -35.77 -0.59 29.69
CA SER A 617 -36.84 -1.56 29.50
C SER A 617 -36.66 -2.83 30.36
N LEU A 618 -35.41 -3.28 30.59
CA LEU A 618 -35.11 -4.38 31.50
C LEU A 618 -35.39 -4.01 32.97
N ASP A 619 -35.09 -2.78 33.38
CA ASP A 619 -35.35 -2.30 34.74
C ASP A 619 -36.85 -2.04 34.99
N GLU A 620 -37.59 -1.58 33.97
CA GLU A 620 -39.06 -1.56 33.95
C GLU A 620 -39.66 -2.97 34.03
N GLN A 621 -39.11 -3.94 33.28
CA GLN A 621 -39.56 -5.33 33.33
C GLN A 621 -39.29 -5.96 34.71
N LYS A 622 -38.12 -5.72 35.33
CA LYS A 622 -37.83 -6.15 36.71
C LYS A 622 -38.88 -5.61 37.68
N LYS A 623 -39.18 -4.31 37.62
CA LYS A 623 -40.20 -3.66 38.44
C LYS A 623 -41.57 -4.33 38.27
N SER A 624 -41.99 -4.56 37.03
CA SER A 624 -43.24 -5.29 36.73
C SER A 624 -43.23 -6.73 37.23
N THR A 625 -42.09 -7.45 37.20
CA THR A 625 -42.00 -8.80 37.78
C THR A 625 -42.02 -8.82 39.30
N VAL A 626 -41.49 -7.79 39.98
CA VAL A 626 -41.61 -7.64 41.44
C VAL A 626 -43.06 -7.36 41.81
N GLU A 627 -43.72 -6.42 41.12
CA GLU A 627 -45.16 -6.14 41.31
C GLU A 627 -46.01 -7.39 41.05
N ALA A 628 -45.69 -8.19 40.03
CA ALA A 628 -46.37 -9.45 39.76
C ALA A 628 -46.11 -10.53 40.84
N GLN A 629 -44.91 -10.54 41.44
CA GLN A 629 -44.56 -11.45 42.53
C GLN A 629 -45.26 -11.06 43.85
N GLU A 630 -45.34 -9.76 44.16
CA GLU A 630 -46.12 -9.23 45.30
C GLU A 630 -47.61 -9.58 45.14
N ASN A 631 -48.20 -9.34 43.96
CA ASN A 631 -49.58 -9.73 43.65
C ASN A 631 -49.79 -11.26 43.73
N MET A 632 -48.79 -12.07 43.37
CA MET A 632 -48.84 -13.53 43.50
C MET A 632 -48.78 -13.98 44.97
N GLU A 633 -47.99 -13.32 45.81
CA GLU A 633 -47.92 -13.60 47.24
C GLU A 633 -49.22 -13.21 47.96
N ASP A 634 -49.80 -12.05 47.64
CA ASP A 634 -51.13 -11.66 48.09
C ASP A 634 -52.21 -12.65 47.61
N ALA A 635 -52.19 -13.06 46.35
CA ALA A 635 -53.07 -14.10 45.84
C ALA A 635 -52.91 -15.41 46.63
N GLN A 636 -51.67 -15.86 46.89
CA GLN A 636 -51.40 -17.05 47.68
C GLN A 636 -51.89 -16.91 49.13
N ASN A 637 -51.79 -15.73 49.72
CA ASN A 637 -52.29 -15.45 51.07
C ASN A 637 -53.83 -15.42 51.13
N THR A 638 -54.52 -14.90 50.10
CA THR A 638 -55.98 -15.05 49.99
C THR A 638 -56.41 -16.50 49.76
N ILE A 639 -55.64 -17.29 48.98
CA ILE A 639 -55.89 -18.73 48.79
C ILE A 639 -55.73 -19.51 50.11
N LYS A 640 -54.71 -19.21 50.93
CA LYS A 640 -54.56 -19.78 52.28
C LYS A 640 -55.80 -19.49 53.16
N ARG A 641 -56.27 -18.23 53.16
CA ARG A 641 -57.49 -17.82 53.90
C ARG A 641 -58.74 -18.55 53.39
N LEU A 642 -58.97 -18.57 52.08
CA LEU A 642 -60.10 -19.28 51.46
C LEU A 642 -60.03 -20.80 51.68
N GLY A 643 -58.84 -21.38 51.79
CA GLY A 643 -58.64 -22.77 52.17
C GLY A 643 -59.15 -23.07 53.59
N ALA A 644 -58.78 -22.23 54.56
CA ALA A 644 -59.25 -22.33 55.94
C ALA A 644 -60.77 -22.05 56.07
N GLU A 645 -61.31 -21.11 55.29
CA GLU A 645 -62.76 -20.89 55.20
C GLU A 645 -63.48 -22.11 54.61
N ARG A 646 -62.95 -22.70 53.54
CA ARG A 646 -63.49 -23.94 52.94
C ARG A 646 -63.46 -25.11 53.93
N GLU A 647 -62.39 -25.26 54.70
CA GLU A 647 -62.30 -26.28 55.76
C GLU A 647 -63.32 -26.03 56.89
N ASN A 648 -63.55 -24.78 57.26
CA ASN A 648 -64.61 -24.39 58.21
C ASN A 648 -66.01 -24.73 57.66
N PHE A 649 -66.27 -24.49 56.37
CA PHE A 649 -67.51 -24.91 55.70
C PHE A 649 -67.63 -26.44 55.58
N GLU A 650 -66.55 -27.15 55.29
CA GLU A 650 -66.48 -28.62 55.24
C GLU A 650 -66.84 -29.26 56.60
N VAL A 651 -66.28 -28.73 57.69
CA VAL A 651 -66.60 -29.17 59.06
C VAL A 651 -68.06 -28.87 59.41
N ARG A 652 -68.61 -27.70 59.01
CA ARG A 652 -70.04 -27.41 59.17
C ARG A 652 -70.92 -28.32 58.32
N SER A 653 -70.51 -28.65 57.10
CA SER A 653 -71.22 -29.54 56.20
C SER A 653 -71.31 -30.95 56.78
N LYS A 654 -70.19 -31.49 57.29
CA LYS A 654 -70.15 -32.78 58.00
C LYS A 654 -71.02 -32.78 59.25
N LYS A 655 -70.98 -31.72 60.05
CA LYS A 655 -71.88 -31.56 61.22
C LYS A 655 -73.36 -31.54 60.82
N LEU A 656 -73.71 -30.87 59.72
CA LEU A 656 -75.07 -30.88 59.17
C LEU A 656 -75.47 -32.24 58.57
N GLU A 657 -74.51 -33.00 58.04
CA GLU A 657 -74.72 -34.37 57.54
C GLU A 657 -74.92 -35.37 58.69
N GLU A 658 -74.17 -35.23 59.79
CA GLU A 658 -74.38 -35.95 61.05
C GLU A 658 -75.73 -35.62 61.70
N GLU A 659 -76.11 -34.33 61.72
CA GLU A 659 -77.43 -33.87 62.17
C GLU A 659 -78.55 -34.42 61.27
N LEU A 660 -78.36 -34.45 59.94
CA LEU A 660 -79.30 -35.07 59.00
C LEU A 660 -79.39 -36.59 59.16
N ALA A 661 -78.27 -37.28 59.40
CA ALA A 661 -78.26 -38.72 59.68
C ALA A 661 -78.99 -39.05 60.99
N THR A 662 -78.77 -38.23 62.02
CA THR A 662 -79.46 -38.30 63.31
C THR A 662 -80.97 -38.03 63.14
N ALA A 663 -81.35 -36.96 62.44
CA ALA A 663 -82.74 -36.63 62.14
C ALA A 663 -83.43 -37.69 61.28
N LYS A 664 -82.72 -38.32 60.34
CA LYS A 664 -83.21 -39.46 59.54
C LYS A 664 -83.41 -40.70 60.41
N GLY A 665 -82.54 -40.94 61.39
CA GLY A 665 -82.71 -41.97 62.42
C GLY A 665 -83.94 -41.71 63.30
N GLU A 666 -84.13 -40.47 63.75
CA GLU A 666 -85.33 -40.01 64.48
C GLU A 666 -86.61 -40.15 63.64
N ILE A 667 -86.60 -39.76 62.37
CA ILE A 667 -87.74 -39.94 61.46
C ILE A 667 -88.06 -41.44 61.30
N LEU A 668 -87.07 -42.32 61.21
CA LEU A 668 -87.30 -43.77 61.20
C LEU A 668 -87.83 -44.30 62.55
N ARG A 669 -87.37 -43.75 63.68
CA ARG A 669 -87.89 -44.05 65.03
C ARG A 669 -89.36 -43.64 65.17
N LEU A 670 -89.70 -42.42 64.79
CA LEU A 670 -91.06 -41.87 64.77
C LEU A 670 -91.96 -42.64 63.79
N ARG A 671 -91.46 -42.98 62.59
CA ARG A 671 -92.20 -43.78 61.61
C ARG A 671 -92.49 -45.20 62.11
N ARG A 672 -91.58 -45.82 62.87
CA ARG A 672 -91.86 -47.08 63.59
C ARG A 672 -92.96 -46.93 64.64
N GLN A 673 -92.95 -45.85 65.42
CA GLN A 673 -94.01 -45.55 66.40
C GLN A 673 -95.38 -45.36 65.71
N ILE A 674 -95.41 -44.69 64.55
CA ILE A 674 -96.62 -44.51 63.72
C ILE A 674 -97.09 -45.85 63.14
N SER A 675 -96.19 -46.72 62.67
CA SER A 675 -96.55 -48.05 62.14
C SER A 675 -97.17 -49.01 63.17
N THR A 676 -97.10 -48.71 64.47
CA THR A 676 -97.75 -49.49 65.53
C THR A 676 -99.12 -48.95 65.99
N GLY A 677 -99.62 -47.86 65.40
CA GLY A 677 -100.96 -47.31 65.68
C GLY A 677 -101.76 -47.10 64.40
N GLY A 678 -102.77 -47.94 64.15
CA GLY A 678 -103.46 -47.96 62.85
C GLY A 678 -104.69 -47.04 62.75
N SER A 679 -104.66 -46.13 61.75
CA SER A 679 -105.76 -45.82 60.79
C SER A 679 -107.13 -45.29 61.31
N PRO A 680 -108.05 -44.79 60.46
CA PRO A 680 -107.93 -44.32 59.06
C PRO A 680 -108.53 -42.90 58.80
N ASN A 681 -108.51 -42.49 57.53
CA ASN A 681 -109.32 -41.46 56.86
C ASN A 681 -109.01 -39.95 57.05
N THR A 682 -109.29 -39.05 56.08
CA THR A 682 -109.18 -38.99 54.59
C THR A 682 -110.10 -37.88 54.05
N GLN A 683 -109.64 -37.16 53.01
CA GLN A 683 -110.21 -36.01 52.25
C GLN A 683 -109.46 -34.69 52.55
N VAL A 684 -109.10 -33.82 51.58
CA VAL A 684 -109.56 -33.65 50.17
C VAL A 684 -108.37 -33.65 49.17
N LEU A 685 -108.62 -33.93 47.87
CA LEU A 685 -107.64 -33.92 46.75
C LEU A 685 -107.59 -32.58 45.98
N SER A 686 -106.42 -32.27 45.38
CA SER A 686 -106.15 -31.56 44.08
C SER A 686 -104.72 -30.99 44.18
N GLU A 687 -103.63 -31.50 43.59
CA GLU A 687 -103.30 -32.01 42.23
C GLU A 687 -103.18 -30.95 41.12
N THR A 688 -102.18 -31.18 40.23
CA THR A 688 -101.54 -30.27 39.25
C THR A 688 -100.58 -29.20 39.82
N GLY A 689 -99.45 -28.86 39.16
CA GLY A 689 -98.80 -29.52 38.02
C GLY A 689 -97.66 -28.70 37.37
N ALA A 690 -96.49 -29.32 37.18
CA ALA A 690 -95.32 -28.84 36.42
C ALA A 690 -94.62 -27.52 36.85
N THR A 691 -93.35 -27.61 37.23
CA THR A 691 -92.41 -26.49 37.38
C THR A 691 -91.40 -26.44 36.21
N PRO A 692 -91.47 -25.42 35.33
CA PRO A 692 -90.49 -25.23 34.26
C PRO A 692 -89.34 -24.28 34.66
N ILE A 693 -88.22 -24.41 33.96
CA ILE A 693 -87.04 -23.55 34.05
C ILE A 693 -87.27 -22.26 33.24
N ASN A 694 -87.09 -21.07 33.83
CA ASN A 694 -86.33 -19.98 33.17
C ASN A 694 -85.82 -18.92 34.17
N ASN A 695 -84.89 -18.09 33.69
CA ASN A 695 -84.02 -17.16 34.42
C ASN A 695 -84.66 -15.79 34.75
N GLN A 696 -83.86 -14.93 35.40
CA GLN A 696 -84.00 -13.46 35.56
C GLN A 696 -84.96 -12.94 36.67
N PRO A 697 -84.77 -11.69 37.18
CA PRO A 697 -83.55 -10.86 37.26
C PRO A 697 -83.36 -10.14 38.62
N LEU A 698 -82.39 -9.20 38.63
CA LEU A 698 -82.39 -7.94 39.40
C LEU A 698 -81.98 -7.96 40.90
N LYS A 699 -80.69 -7.74 41.17
CA LYS A 699 -80.27 -6.69 42.12
C LYS A 699 -78.82 -6.17 41.95
N GLU A 700 -78.38 -5.95 40.72
CA GLU A 700 -77.14 -5.20 40.43
C GLU A 700 -77.43 -3.75 40.07
N GLN A 701 -76.53 -2.85 40.49
CA GLN A 701 -76.55 -1.39 40.24
C GLN A 701 -77.78 -0.66 40.86
N PRO A 702 -77.74 0.68 41.10
CA PRO A 702 -76.89 1.72 40.49
C PRO A 702 -76.07 2.53 41.52
N LYS A 703 -75.23 3.53 41.18
CA LYS A 703 -75.02 4.33 39.93
C LYS A 703 -73.52 4.30 39.50
N ASN A 704 -73.14 4.43 38.22
CA ASN A 704 -73.44 5.49 37.23
C ASN A 704 -72.85 6.88 37.67
N ASP A 705 -72.29 7.74 36.83
CA ASP A 705 -72.20 7.83 35.36
C ASP A 705 -70.98 8.71 34.96
N HIS A 706 -70.52 8.89 33.70
CA HIS A 706 -71.09 8.54 32.38
C HIS A 706 -69.98 8.34 31.31
N ARG A 707 -70.32 7.59 30.25
CA ARG A 707 -69.69 7.60 28.90
C ARG A 707 -70.40 8.73 28.08
N VAL A 708 -70.13 9.19 26.85
CA VAL A 708 -69.82 8.60 25.53
C VAL A 708 -69.43 9.77 24.56
N GLN A 709 -69.19 9.45 23.28
CA GLN A 709 -69.29 10.29 22.06
C GLN A 709 -68.01 11.04 21.58
N ASN A 710 -67.63 11.04 20.29
CA ASN A 710 -68.19 10.33 19.12
C ASN A 710 -67.24 10.28 17.87
N ILE A 711 -67.58 9.45 16.87
CA ILE A 711 -67.28 9.45 15.41
C ILE A 711 -65.84 9.61 14.80
N ASN A 712 -65.52 8.60 13.96
CA ASN A 712 -65.15 8.66 12.52
C ASN A 712 -63.70 8.84 11.97
N SER A 713 -63.36 7.83 11.14
CA SER A 713 -62.84 7.92 9.76
C SER A 713 -61.34 7.98 9.43
N ALA A 714 -61.07 7.33 8.28
CA ALA A 714 -59.91 7.33 7.39
C ALA A 714 -59.13 8.67 7.28
N ASP A 715 -57.85 8.69 6.89
CA ASP A 715 -57.30 7.97 5.72
C ASP A 715 -55.80 7.61 5.79
N ALA A 716 -55.28 6.97 4.75
CA ALA A 716 -53.91 6.47 4.65
C ALA A 716 -52.86 7.54 4.31
N VAL A 717 -51.58 7.25 4.65
CA VAL A 717 -50.40 7.30 3.76
C VAL A 717 -49.10 7.04 4.57
N ALA A 718 -48.15 6.31 3.98
CA ALA A 718 -46.93 5.88 4.65
C ALA A 718 -45.85 6.98 4.79
N PRO A 719 -45.03 6.96 5.88
CA PRO A 719 -43.80 7.74 5.95
C PRO A 719 -42.76 7.22 4.92
N ARG A 720 -42.22 8.12 4.12
CA ARG A 720 -41.29 7.78 3.03
C ARG A 720 -39.87 7.53 3.52
N SER A 721 -39.15 6.68 2.78
CA SER A 721 -37.71 6.47 2.94
C SER A 721 -36.89 7.77 2.74
N PRO A 722 -35.81 8.00 3.51
CA PRO A 722 -34.90 9.11 3.27
C PRO A 722 -34.08 8.85 2.00
N LYS A 723 -34.42 9.52 0.89
CA LYS A 723 -33.67 9.40 -0.37
C LYS A 723 -32.28 10.03 -0.24
N ARG A 724 -31.26 9.16 -0.22
CA ARG A 724 -29.91 9.30 -0.79
C ARG A 724 -29.68 10.61 -1.58
N VAL A 725 -29.15 11.65 -0.94
CA VAL A 725 -28.83 12.93 -1.59
C VAL A 725 -27.55 12.79 -2.44
N TYR A 726 -27.72 12.63 -3.75
CA TYR A 726 -26.62 12.81 -4.71
C TYR A 726 -26.35 14.31 -4.90
N ARG A 727 -25.32 14.84 -4.23
CA ARG A 727 -24.87 16.23 -4.46
C ARG A 727 -23.90 16.29 -5.65
N GLY A 728 -24.45 16.23 -6.86
CA GLY A 728 -23.67 16.39 -8.10
C GLY A 728 -23.13 17.81 -8.25
N LYS A 729 -21.81 18.00 -8.06
CA LYS A 729 -21.12 19.23 -8.49
C LYS A 729 -20.76 19.12 -9.98
N ARG A 730 -21.30 20.01 -10.80
CA ARG A 730 -20.77 20.27 -12.15
C ARG A 730 -19.39 20.94 -12.05
N ARG A 731 -18.59 20.78 -13.10
CA ARG A 731 -17.35 21.56 -13.34
C ARG A 731 -17.69 23.05 -13.49
N PRO A 732 -16.81 23.98 -13.06
CA PRO A 732 -16.53 25.20 -13.81
C PRO A 732 -15.61 24.88 -14.99
N ALA A 733 -15.66 25.68 -16.06
CA ALA A 733 -14.70 25.67 -17.14
C ALA A 733 -14.41 27.12 -17.56
N ALA A 734 -13.37 27.68 -16.95
CA ALA A 734 -12.68 28.93 -17.27
C ALA A 734 -11.37 28.88 -16.46
#